data_AF-A0A2E3C167-F1
#
_entry.id   AF-A0A2E3C167-F1
#
_cell.length_a   1.000
_cell.length_b   1.000
_cell.length_c   1.000
_cell.angle_alpha   90.00
_cell.angle_beta   90.00
_cell.angle_gamma   90.00
#
_symmetry.space_group_name_H-M   'P 1'
#
loop_
_entity.id
_entity.type
_entity.pdbx_description
1 polymer ?
#
loop_
_entity_poly.entity_id
_entity_poly.type
_entity_poly.pdbx_seq_one_letter_code
_entity_poly.pdbx_strand_id
1 'polypeptide(L)'
;MDLFSYNPDNTTDDAPDDVPDSGEEQKGAGTDVQKRIAELREAISYHNRRYHDQDDPEISDAEFDKLFNELVKLEEDHPELVTDDSPTQQVGAVPKAAGRKVVKHQQAMLSLGNGFEHSDIEDFATRICRFLGLDTMPELVAEYKIDGLSCSIRYEDGALVQAVTRGNGQEGEDITENVKTLPDIPFVLKGKNIPKVVDVRGEIYMTREEFEALNDRQAEKGGKVFANPRNAAAGSIRQLDSKIAAERPLRFFAYTLGYTDAKFESHTDQVAALKDWGFTIVPDVKTFSSLEPLFDWYEKLSKTRFDLPFAIDGIVYKVNSTALQERLGFVARAPRWAIAHKFPAEQASTVLLDIEVQVGRTGVVTPVARLDPVYVGGVTVSNATLHNEDYIAERDIRICDKVFVERAGDVIPKVVGTAPNGRKEGAEPYKFPKQCPACKSEIVRLEGEAAHRCLNHFECPAQIEASILHFVGRTQFDIDGLGEKMVQMLLEKEFIKSAADIFTLAQKRDELIELEGYGEKSIDALLQAIDESKIVSYPRFLAALGIPMVGNQVASLLGNRWPKFDDFMHVAQSEEGQETIQNIDGIGPRIAENVCDFFKNARNQAQLKAFLDAGVRVADFEVPTMEKETIFTGKTVVLTGTLPTLSRDEAKHRLQKMGAKVSSSISAKTDYLIAGDKAGSKLKKAESLGVEVLSEEDLLSAE
;
A
#
# COMPACT_ATOMS: atom_id res chain seq x y z
N MET A 1 72.94 5.13 -32.64
CA MET A 1 73.86 5.83 -33.56
C MET A 1 74.71 4.71 -34.13
N ASP A 2 74.37 4.16 -35.28
CA ASP A 2 74.44 4.90 -36.54
C ASP A 2 73.59 4.30 -37.66
N LEU A 3 73.23 5.23 -38.57
CA LEU A 3 72.92 5.08 -40.00
C LEU A 3 71.49 4.73 -40.44
N PHE A 4 70.83 5.80 -40.89
CA PHE A 4 69.73 5.89 -41.84
C PHE A 4 70.01 5.16 -43.18
N SER A 5 69.02 4.47 -43.74
CA SER A 5 68.32 4.87 -44.99
C SER A 5 67.39 3.78 -45.57
N TYR A 6 66.13 4.17 -45.77
CA TYR A 6 65.26 4.01 -46.97
C TYR A 6 65.03 2.63 -47.66
N ASN A 7 63.82 2.06 -47.43
CA ASN A 7 62.76 1.47 -48.32
C ASN A 7 63.09 0.52 -49.51
N PRO A 8 62.16 -0.30 -50.09
CA PRO A 8 60.77 -0.72 -49.73
C PRO A 8 60.49 -2.25 -49.97
N ASP A 9 59.21 -2.64 -49.94
CA ASP A 9 58.55 -3.88 -50.47
C ASP A 9 58.16 -5.00 -49.50
N ASN A 10 56.85 -5.06 -49.18
CA ASN A 10 55.99 -6.26 -49.31
C ASN A 10 54.54 -5.88 -48.91
N THR A 11 53.62 -5.72 -49.87
CA THR A 11 52.66 -6.72 -50.40
C THR A 11 51.41 -6.98 -49.53
N THR A 12 50.26 -6.72 -50.19
CA THR A 12 48.95 -7.40 -50.15
C THR A 12 47.95 -7.18 -49.01
N ASP A 13 46.84 -6.55 -49.43
CA ASP A 13 45.42 -6.96 -49.31
C ASP A 13 44.66 -6.84 -47.97
N ASP A 14 43.86 -5.77 -47.92
CA ASP A 14 42.41 -5.69 -47.63
C ASP A 14 41.71 -6.84 -46.87
N ALA A 15 41.30 -6.54 -45.63
CA ALA A 15 40.00 -6.91 -45.05
C ALA A 15 39.63 -5.91 -43.93
N PRO A 16 38.37 -5.42 -43.83
CA PRO A 16 37.96 -4.55 -42.74
C PRO A 16 37.63 -5.38 -41.48
N ASP A 17 38.21 -4.98 -40.35
CA ASP A 17 37.91 -5.52 -39.02
C ASP A 17 36.49 -5.12 -38.58
N ASP A 18 35.64 -6.12 -38.36
CA ASP A 18 34.39 -6.03 -37.59
C ASP A 18 34.73 -5.78 -36.11
N VAL A 19 34.33 -4.61 -35.60
CA VAL A 19 34.30 -4.30 -34.17
C VAL A 19 32.96 -4.76 -33.62
N PRO A 20 32.90 -5.67 -32.63
CA PRO A 20 31.62 -6.08 -32.05
C PRO A 20 31.03 -4.94 -31.21
N ASP A 21 29.78 -4.61 -31.55
CA ASP A 21 28.90 -3.67 -30.86
C ASP A 21 28.65 -4.13 -29.41
N SER A 22 28.97 -3.26 -28.45
CA SER A 22 28.78 -3.47 -27.01
C SER A 22 27.46 -2.85 -26.50
N GLY A 23 26.52 -2.58 -27.40
CA GLY A 23 25.25 -1.91 -27.11
C GLY A 23 24.08 -2.78 -26.65
N GLU A 24 24.17 -4.12 -26.68
CA GLU A 24 22.99 -4.99 -26.44
C GLU A 24 22.80 -5.41 -24.97
N GLU A 25 23.83 -5.41 -24.12
CA GLU A 25 23.69 -5.88 -22.73
C GLU A 25 22.99 -4.88 -21.78
N GLN A 26 22.94 -3.58 -22.10
CA GLN A 26 22.30 -2.58 -21.22
C GLN A 26 20.79 -2.37 -21.47
N LYS A 27 20.25 -2.81 -22.61
CA LYS A 27 18.80 -2.67 -22.91
C LYS A 27 17.93 -3.75 -22.27
N GLY A 28 18.50 -4.92 -21.95
CA GLY A 28 17.75 -6.05 -21.34
C GLY A 28 17.55 -5.92 -19.83
N ALA A 29 18.44 -5.23 -19.11
CA ALA A 29 18.34 -5.08 -17.65
C ALA A 29 17.27 -4.06 -17.23
N GLY A 30 17.06 -2.98 -18.00
CA GLY A 30 16.08 -1.94 -17.68
C GLY A 30 14.61 -2.38 -17.84
N THR A 31 14.32 -3.29 -18.77
CA THR A 31 12.98 -3.83 -19.00
C THR A 31 12.53 -4.83 -17.92
N ASP A 32 13.48 -5.59 -17.37
CA ASP A 32 13.21 -6.57 -16.30
C ASP A 32 12.88 -5.88 -14.96
N VAL A 33 13.64 -4.83 -14.63
CA VAL A 33 13.38 -4.00 -13.43
C VAL A 33 12.01 -3.31 -13.49
N GLN A 34 11.64 -2.73 -14.64
CA GLN A 34 10.32 -2.10 -14.83
C GLN A 34 9.16 -3.10 -14.67
N LYS A 35 9.32 -4.32 -15.20
CA LYS A 35 8.33 -5.39 -15.04
C LYS A 35 8.19 -5.78 -13.57
N ARG A 36 9.31 -5.92 -12.85
CA ARG A 36 9.30 -6.28 -11.43
C ARG A 36 8.64 -5.22 -10.55
N ILE A 37 8.93 -3.93 -10.78
CA ILE A 37 8.27 -2.82 -10.07
C ILE A 37 6.76 -2.86 -10.25
N ALA A 38 6.27 -3.09 -11.48
CA ALA A 38 4.84 -3.18 -11.76
C ALA A 38 4.15 -4.35 -11.03
N GLU A 39 4.78 -5.54 -11.04
CA GLU A 39 4.28 -6.72 -10.33
C GLU A 39 4.19 -6.47 -8.81
N LEU A 40 5.22 -5.85 -8.23
CA LEU A 40 5.24 -5.52 -6.81
C LEU A 40 4.13 -4.52 -6.44
N ARG A 41 3.92 -3.48 -7.25
CA ARG A 41 2.85 -2.49 -7.02
C ARG A 41 1.46 -3.11 -7.02
N GLU A 42 1.16 -4.00 -7.98
CA GLU A 42 -0.13 -4.69 -8.07
C GLU A 42 -0.36 -5.60 -6.85
N ALA A 43 0.64 -6.41 -6.50
CA ALA A 43 0.57 -7.32 -5.35
C ALA A 43 0.36 -6.56 -4.03
N ILE A 44 1.18 -5.54 -3.76
CA ILE A 44 1.08 -4.76 -2.52
C ILE A 44 -0.28 -4.05 -2.42
N SER A 45 -0.76 -3.45 -3.52
CA SER A 45 -2.07 -2.76 -3.53
C SER A 45 -3.23 -3.71 -3.23
N TYR A 46 -3.17 -4.91 -3.79
CA TYR A 46 -4.16 -5.96 -3.55
C TYR A 46 -4.16 -6.38 -2.07
N HIS A 47 -2.99 -6.63 -1.49
CA HIS A 47 -2.89 -7.06 -0.09
C HIS A 47 -3.21 -5.95 0.92
N ASN A 48 -2.86 -4.68 0.63
CA ASN A 48 -3.28 -3.52 1.44
C ASN A 48 -4.80 -3.44 1.58
N ARG A 49 -5.53 -3.73 0.48
CA ARG A 49 -6.99 -3.74 0.47
C ARG A 49 -7.53 -4.86 1.34
N ARG A 50 -7.05 -6.10 1.14
CA ARG A 50 -7.44 -7.25 1.98
C ARG A 50 -7.23 -6.96 3.48
N TYR A 51 -6.15 -6.25 3.81
CA TYR A 51 -5.77 -5.88 5.18
C TYR A 51 -6.56 -4.73 5.81
N HIS A 52 -6.70 -3.60 5.12
CA HIS A 52 -7.32 -2.41 5.72
C HIS A 52 -8.83 -2.31 5.46
N ASP A 53 -9.32 -2.89 4.37
CA ASP A 53 -10.73 -2.81 3.95
C ASP A 53 -11.56 -4.01 4.36
N GLN A 54 -11.00 -5.21 4.26
CA GLN A 54 -11.76 -6.45 4.44
C GLN A 54 -11.54 -7.08 5.82
N ASP A 55 -10.54 -6.59 6.57
CA ASP A 55 -10.07 -7.20 7.82
C ASP A 55 -9.82 -8.72 7.63
N ASP A 56 -9.39 -9.12 6.43
CA ASP A 56 -9.17 -10.50 5.97
C ASP A 56 -7.94 -10.58 5.03
N PRO A 57 -6.73 -10.35 5.57
CA PRO A 57 -5.58 -10.12 4.71
C PRO A 57 -5.00 -11.39 4.08
N GLU A 58 -4.27 -11.22 2.95
CA GLU A 58 -3.76 -12.32 2.12
C GLU A 58 -2.24 -12.61 1.98
N ILE A 59 -1.27 -11.82 2.44
CA ILE A 59 0.13 -12.29 2.67
C ILE A 59 0.72 -11.69 3.94
N SER A 60 1.56 -12.44 4.66
CA SER A 60 1.98 -12.07 6.03
C SER A 60 2.55 -10.64 6.15
N ASP A 61 2.46 -9.97 7.31
CA ASP A 61 3.01 -8.60 7.49
C ASP A 61 4.46 -8.51 7.02
N ALA A 62 5.30 -9.50 7.35
CA ALA A 62 6.67 -9.59 6.89
C ALA A 62 6.80 -9.88 5.40
N GLU A 63 5.88 -10.63 4.79
CA GLU A 63 5.86 -10.80 3.32
C GLU A 63 5.42 -9.54 2.61
N PHE A 64 4.36 -8.90 3.10
CA PHE A 64 3.94 -7.59 2.65
C PHE A 64 5.10 -6.62 2.76
N ASP A 65 5.79 -6.59 3.91
CA ASP A 65 6.95 -5.75 4.13
C ASP A 65 8.13 -6.13 3.24
N LYS A 66 8.34 -7.41 2.94
CA LYS A 66 9.37 -7.85 2.00
C LYS A 66 9.09 -7.37 0.59
N LEU A 67 7.86 -7.57 0.10
CA LEU A 67 7.43 -7.02 -1.20
C LEU A 67 7.56 -5.50 -1.21
N PHE A 68 7.14 -4.86 -0.11
CA PHE A 68 7.19 -3.42 0.05
C PHE A 68 8.61 -2.88 0.08
N ASN A 69 9.52 -3.51 0.83
CA ASN A 69 10.94 -3.13 0.89
C ASN A 69 11.66 -3.40 -0.42
N GLU A 70 11.34 -4.50 -1.10
CA GLU A 70 11.84 -4.77 -2.45
C GLU A 70 11.42 -3.65 -3.40
N LEU A 71 10.15 -3.23 -3.35
CA LEU A 71 9.65 -2.12 -4.15
C LEU A 71 10.36 -0.80 -3.78
N VAL A 72 10.50 -0.49 -2.48
CA VAL A 72 11.22 0.70 -2.00
C VAL A 72 12.65 0.70 -2.53
N LYS A 73 13.37 -0.42 -2.42
CA LYS A 73 14.76 -0.51 -2.85
C LYS A 73 14.88 -0.31 -4.36
N LEU A 74 14.03 -0.96 -5.14
CA LEU A 74 14.00 -0.78 -6.60
C LEU A 74 13.66 0.65 -6.99
N GLU A 75 12.78 1.31 -6.24
CA GLU A 75 12.43 2.72 -6.45
C GLU A 75 13.50 3.71 -5.99
N GLU A 76 14.29 3.37 -4.97
CA GLU A 76 15.46 4.13 -4.55
C GLU A 76 16.61 4.00 -5.57
N ASP A 77 16.84 2.79 -6.10
CA ASP A 77 17.86 2.51 -7.12
C ASP A 77 17.45 3.08 -8.50
N HIS A 78 16.15 3.21 -8.76
CA HIS A 78 15.59 3.75 -10.01
C HIS A 78 14.55 4.87 -9.75
N PRO A 79 15.00 6.06 -9.29
CA PRO A 79 14.09 7.17 -8.94
C PRO A 79 13.21 7.65 -10.11
N GLU A 80 13.64 7.45 -11.35
CA GLU A 80 12.89 7.76 -12.57
C GLU A 80 11.66 6.86 -12.80
N LEU A 81 11.59 5.73 -12.11
CA LEU A 81 10.47 4.78 -12.19
C LEU A 81 9.46 4.97 -11.05
N VAL A 82 9.76 5.84 -10.07
CA VAL A 82 8.83 6.20 -8.99
C VAL A 82 7.64 6.94 -9.56
N THR A 83 6.45 6.47 -9.22
CA THR A 83 5.19 7.16 -9.52
C THR A 83 4.58 7.61 -8.22
N ASP A 84 3.78 8.69 -8.25
CA ASP A 84 2.92 9.11 -7.12
C ASP A 84 1.95 7.99 -6.67
N ASP A 85 1.90 6.94 -7.49
CA ASP A 85 0.96 5.83 -7.54
C ASP A 85 1.46 4.53 -6.94
N SER A 86 2.74 4.51 -6.68
CA SER A 86 3.34 3.43 -5.94
C SER A 86 2.71 3.32 -4.55
N PRO A 87 2.45 2.10 -4.06
CA PRO A 87 2.13 1.85 -2.66
C PRO A 87 3.16 2.45 -1.68
N THR A 88 4.37 2.77 -2.15
CA THR A 88 5.38 3.48 -1.36
C THR A 88 5.03 4.94 -1.08
N GLN A 89 4.08 5.50 -1.84
CA GLN A 89 3.59 6.86 -1.70
C GLN A 89 2.21 6.95 -1.02
N GLN A 90 1.54 5.82 -0.73
CA GLN A 90 0.17 5.78 -0.18
C GLN A 90 0.10 5.30 1.28
N VAL A 91 -1.02 5.60 1.96
CA VAL A 91 -1.29 5.20 3.35
C VAL A 91 -2.66 4.54 3.49
N GLY A 92 -2.72 3.40 4.17
CA GLY A 92 -3.99 2.77 4.57
C GLY A 92 -4.89 2.37 3.39
N ALA A 93 -6.22 2.44 3.58
CA ALA A 93 -7.21 2.16 2.53
C ALA A 93 -8.46 3.03 2.67
N VAL A 94 -9.26 3.13 1.60
CA VAL A 94 -10.40 4.05 1.50
C VAL A 94 -11.49 3.68 2.53
N PRO A 95 -11.96 4.62 3.37
CA PRO A 95 -13.00 4.37 4.40
C PRO A 95 -14.29 3.75 3.84
N LYS A 96 -15.01 2.91 4.61
CA LYS A 96 -16.34 2.44 4.21
C LYS A 96 -17.36 3.54 4.48
N ALA A 97 -18.18 3.90 3.50
CA ALA A 97 -19.43 4.62 3.73
C ALA A 97 -20.57 3.65 4.16
N ALA A 98 -20.24 2.54 4.82
CA ALA A 98 -21.17 1.48 5.23
C ALA A 98 -22.05 1.93 6.42
N GLY A 99 -22.90 2.93 6.19
CA GLY A 99 -23.76 3.56 7.20
C GLY A 99 -23.04 4.54 8.15
N ARG A 100 -21.75 4.82 7.93
CA ARG A 100 -20.98 5.81 8.69
C ARG A 100 -20.56 6.99 7.84
N LYS A 101 -20.46 8.14 8.49
CA LYS A 101 -19.92 9.35 7.86
C LYS A 101 -18.40 9.18 7.68
N VAL A 102 -17.93 9.47 6.48
CA VAL A 102 -16.49 9.63 6.20
C VAL A 102 -16.08 11.06 6.56
N VAL A 103 -14.97 11.19 7.26
CA VAL A 103 -14.49 12.44 7.84
C VAL A 103 -13.04 12.66 7.47
N LYS A 104 -12.73 13.86 6.96
CA LYS A 104 -11.37 14.28 6.65
C LYS A 104 -10.60 14.60 7.93
N HIS A 105 -9.38 14.08 8.05
CA HIS A 105 -8.46 14.44 9.12
C HIS A 105 -7.92 15.85 8.90
N GLN A 106 -7.86 16.66 9.96
CA GLN A 106 -7.27 18.02 9.86
C GLN A 106 -5.78 17.96 9.54
N GLN A 107 -5.08 17.01 10.15
CA GLN A 107 -3.71 16.64 9.80
C GLN A 107 -3.71 15.18 9.38
N ALA A 108 -3.02 14.82 8.30
CA ALA A 108 -3.00 13.45 7.79
C ALA A 108 -2.45 12.45 8.83
N MET A 109 -3.04 11.25 8.88
CA MET A 109 -2.56 10.11 9.65
C MET A 109 -1.73 9.21 8.73
N LEU A 110 -0.41 9.29 8.84
CA LEU A 110 0.50 8.56 7.95
C LEU A 110 0.86 7.16 8.47
N SER A 111 1.54 6.37 7.64
CA SER A 111 2.17 5.11 8.06
C SER A 111 3.57 5.38 8.64
N LEU A 112 4.27 4.31 9.02
CA LEU A 112 5.68 4.34 9.40
C LEU A 112 6.54 3.66 8.32
N GLY A 113 7.80 4.06 8.23
CA GLY A 113 8.82 3.22 7.58
C GLY A 113 9.07 1.98 8.44
N ASN A 114 9.50 0.88 7.82
CA ASN A 114 9.78 -0.38 8.52
C ASN A 114 11.29 -0.68 8.49
N GLY A 115 11.79 -1.26 9.57
CA GLY A 115 13.11 -1.90 9.68
C GLY A 115 12.95 -3.26 10.34
N PHE A 116 13.77 -4.23 9.94
CA PHE A 116 13.73 -5.63 10.36
C PHE A 116 15.03 -6.06 11.03
N GLU A 117 16.13 -5.43 10.64
CA GLU A 117 17.47 -5.69 11.17
C GLU A 117 18.05 -4.44 11.83
N HIS A 118 19.08 -4.64 12.65
CA HIS A 118 19.76 -3.52 13.34
C HIS A 118 20.33 -2.50 12.35
N SER A 119 20.85 -2.97 11.21
CA SER A 119 21.38 -2.10 10.14
C SER A 119 20.33 -1.13 9.60
N ASP A 120 19.06 -1.51 9.54
CA ASP A 120 17.99 -0.61 9.07
C ASP A 120 17.84 0.61 10.00
N ILE A 121 18.08 0.41 11.29
CA ILE A 121 17.99 1.47 12.32
C ILE A 121 19.26 2.32 12.32
N GLU A 122 20.42 1.73 12.06
CA GLU A 122 21.68 2.45 11.84
C GLU A 122 21.59 3.36 10.61
N ASP A 123 21.02 2.87 9.51
CA ASP A 123 20.78 3.62 8.29
C ASP A 123 19.76 4.74 8.50
N PHE A 124 18.69 4.47 9.24
CA PHE A 124 17.73 5.49 9.65
C PHE A 124 18.38 6.63 10.44
N ALA A 125 19.18 6.31 11.46
CA ALA A 125 19.91 7.28 12.26
C ALA A 125 20.89 8.10 11.40
N THR A 126 21.65 7.42 10.54
CA THR A 126 22.61 8.05 9.62
C THR A 126 21.91 9.00 8.65
N ARG A 127 20.75 8.61 8.11
CA ARG A 127 19.93 9.42 7.20
C ARG A 127 19.40 10.68 7.90
N ILE A 128 18.99 10.58 9.16
CA ILE A 128 18.56 11.74 9.96
C ILE A 128 19.72 12.72 10.13
N CYS A 129 20.89 12.25 10.56
CA CYS A 129 22.08 13.09 10.74
C CYS A 129 22.46 13.80 9.44
N ARG A 130 22.51 13.06 8.33
CA ARG A 130 22.82 13.61 7.01
C ARG A 130 21.81 14.66 6.56
N PHE A 131 20.52 14.39 6.73
CA PHE A 131 19.45 15.32 6.33
C PHE A 131 19.49 16.62 7.14
N LEU A 132 19.73 16.54 8.44
CA LEU A 132 19.75 17.70 9.34
C LEU A 132 21.11 18.41 9.42
N GLY A 133 22.17 17.80 8.87
CA GLY A 133 23.55 18.29 8.99
C GLY A 133 24.11 18.15 10.41
N LEU A 134 23.74 17.09 11.13
CA LEU A 134 24.19 16.84 12.50
C LEU A 134 25.39 15.87 12.53
N ASP A 135 26.36 16.13 13.40
CA ASP A 135 27.51 15.23 13.64
C ASP A 135 27.13 14.00 14.47
N THR A 136 26.09 14.12 15.28
CA THR A 136 25.64 13.06 16.21
C THR A 136 24.14 12.85 16.08
N MET A 137 23.71 11.61 16.33
CA MET A 137 22.31 11.23 16.29
C MET A 137 21.50 12.01 17.34
N PRO A 138 20.34 12.58 16.97
CA PRO A 138 19.45 13.17 17.96
C PRO A 138 18.89 12.10 18.89
N GLU A 139 18.42 12.50 20.08
CA GLU A 139 17.75 11.58 21.00
C GLU A 139 16.52 10.95 20.34
N LEU A 140 16.41 9.62 20.47
CA LEU A 140 15.27 8.84 19.98
C LEU A 140 14.40 8.40 21.16
N VAL A 141 13.09 8.57 21.03
CA VAL A 141 12.08 7.94 21.89
C VAL A 141 11.73 6.58 21.31
N ALA A 142 11.71 5.55 22.16
CA ALA A 142 11.33 4.21 21.80
C ALA A 142 10.05 3.79 22.54
N GLU A 143 9.07 3.30 21.78
CA GLU A 143 7.73 2.93 22.26
C GLU A 143 7.33 1.57 21.71
N TYR A 144 6.49 0.84 22.43
CA TYR A 144 5.92 -0.40 21.91
C TYR A 144 5.06 -0.12 20.68
N LYS A 145 5.25 -0.91 19.62
CA LYS A 145 4.37 -0.90 18.46
C LYS A 145 3.16 -1.79 18.76
N ILE A 146 2.09 -1.17 19.25
CA ILE A 146 0.85 -1.86 19.61
C ILE A 146 0.19 -2.43 18.35
N ASP A 147 -0.21 -3.70 18.41
CA ASP A 147 -0.94 -4.33 17.31
C ASP A 147 -2.45 -4.14 17.51
N GLY A 148 -3.00 -3.13 16.83
CA GLY A 148 -4.40 -2.75 16.94
C GLY A 148 -4.90 -1.92 15.75
N LEU A 149 -5.86 -1.04 16.03
CA LEU A 149 -6.38 -0.09 15.05
C LEU A 149 -6.11 1.36 15.48
N SER A 150 -5.42 2.11 14.63
CA SER A 150 -5.17 3.53 14.86
C SER A 150 -6.44 4.38 14.80
N CYS A 151 -6.56 5.29 15.77
CA CYS A 151 -7.68 6.20 15.94
C CYS A 151 -7.17 7.61 16.25
N SER A 152 -7.84 8.63 15.70
CA SER A 152 -7.64 10.05 16.02
C SER A 152 -8.88 10.58 16.73
N ILE A 153 -8.70 11.21 17.89
CA ILE A 153 -9.79 11.71 18.75
C ILE A 153 -9.63 13.21 18.93
N ARG A 154 -10.55 13.97 18.38
CA ARG A 154 -10.58 15.42 18.46
C ARG A 154 -11.26 15.89 19.74
N TYR A 155 -10.59 16.82 20.42
CA TYR A 155 -11.11 17.57 21.53
C TYR A 155 -11.17 19.06 21.17
N GLU A 156 -12.28 19.70 21.50
CA GLU A 156 -12.45 21.15 21.41
C GLU A 156 -12.83 21.69 22.79
N ASP A 157 -12.11 22.71 23.26
CA ASP A 157 -12.18 23.24 24.62
C ASP A 157 -12.12 22.13 25.69
N GLY A 158 -11.33 21.09 25.41
CA GLY A 158 -11.15 19.92 26.27
C GLY A 158 -12.28 18.89 26.24
N ALA A 159 -13.35 19.08 25.47
CA ALA A 159 -14.44 18.09 25.33
C ALA A 159 -14.27 17.24 24.06
N LEU A 160 -14.50 15.92 24.17
CA LEU A 160 -14.46 15.01 23.02
C LEU A 160 -15.57 15.36 22.04
N VAL A 161 -15.20 15.80 20.84
CA VAL A 161 -16.17 16.16 19.78
C VAL A 161 -16.27 15.10 18.69
N GLN A 162 -15.18 14.41 18.38
CA GLN A 162 -15.14 13.46 17.28
C GLN A 162 -14.04 12.41 17.44
N ALA A 163 -14.28 11.19 16.97
CA ALA A 163 -13.24 10.19 16.81
C ALA A 163 -13.32 9.52 15.43
N VAL A 164 -12.18 9.36 14.79
CA VAL A 164 -12.07 8.94 13.39
C VAL A 164 -11.00 7.85 13.24
N THR A 165 -11.31 6.79 12.51
CA THR A 165 -10.31 5.76 12.14
C THR A 165 -9.25 6.34 11.20
N ARG A 166 -8.12 5.66 11.02
CA ARG A 166 -7.09 6.13 10.08
C ARG A 166 -7.59 6.23 8.63
N GLY A 167 -8.34 5.24 8.15
CA GLY A 167 -8.75 5.14 6.75
C GLY A 167 -7.56 5.18 5.79
N ASN A 168 -7.60 6.08 4.79
CA ASN A 168 -6.54 6.27 3.80
C ASN A 168 -5.48 7.30 4.25
N GLY A 169 -5.52 7.67 5.52
CA GLY A 169 -4.66 8.69 6.11
C GLY A 169 -5.11 10.13 5.89
N GLN A 170 -5.89 10.42 4.86
CA GLN A 170 -6.51 11.73 4.66
C GLN A 170 -7.92 11.80 5.23
N GLU A 171 -8.66 10.70 5.14
CA GLU A 171 -10.02 10.56 5.64
C GLU A 171 -10.22 9.19 6.29
N GLY A 172 -11.16 9.13 7.22
CA GLY A 172 -11.49 7.94 8.00
C GLY A 172 -12.98 7.86 8.34
N GLU A 173 -13.35 6.79 9.03
CA GLU A 173 -14.73 6.53 9.45
C GLU A 173 -15.00 7.18 10.80
N ASP A 174 -16.13 7.88 10.93
CA ASP A 174 -16.58 8.43 12.22
C ASP A 174 -17.01 7.30 13.16
N ILE A 175 -16.24 7.10 14.23
CA ILE A 175 -16.45 6.08 15.26
C ILE A 175 -16.70 6.71 16.64
N THR A 176 -17.13 7.97 16.68
CA THR A 176 -17.28 8.77 17.91
C THR A 176 -18.11 8.06 18.97
N GLU A 177 -19.29 7.55 18.62
CA GLU A 177 -20.18 6.89 19.59
C GLU A 177 -19.63 5.57 20.13
N ASN A 178 -18.78 4.88 19.37
CA ASN A 178 -18.15 3.64 19.81
C ASN A 178 -16.92 3.94 20.67
N VAL A 179 -16.13 4.96 20.31
CA VAL A 179 -14.99 5.42 21.10
C VAL A 179 -15.41 5.89 22.48
N LYS A 180 -16.59 6.52 22.58
CA LYS A 180 -17.23 6.91 23.84
C LYS A 180 -17.51 5.73 24.79
N THR A 181 -17.48 4.48 24.34
CA THR A 181 -17.70 3.32 25.21
C THR A 181 -16.42 2.79 25.85
N LEU A 182 -15.24 3.29 25.44
CA LEU A 182 -13.96 2.79 25.92
C LEU A 182 -13.58 3.47 27.26
N PRO A 183 -13.18 2.69 28.28
CA PRO A 183 -12.90 3.23 29.61
C PRO A 183 -11.62 4.07 29.70
N ASP A 184 -10.67 3.87 28.78
CA ASP A 184 -9.37 4.56 28.76
C ASP A 184 -9.43 5.96 28.13
N ILE A 185 -10.59 6.37 27.60
CA ILE A 185 -10.75 7.59 26.82
C ILE A 185 -11.58 8.60 27.62
N PRO A 186 -10.98 9.72 28.07
CA PRO A 186 -11.70 10.72 28.84
C PRO A 186 -12.67 11.50 27.94
N PHE A 187 -13.95 11.61 28.32
CA PHE A 187 -14.89 12.49 27.60
C PHE A 187 -14.52 13.97 27.68
N VAL A 188 -13.87 14.36 28.78
CA VAL A 188 -13.37 15.70 29.03
C VAL A 188 -11.95 15.57 29.56
N LEU A 189 -11.01 16.22 28.87
CA LEU A 189 -9.61 16.26 29.26
C LEU A 189 -9.47 16.91 30.65
N LYS A 190 -8.62 16.32 31.47
CA LYS A 190 -8.32 16.84 32.82
C LYS A 190 -6.96 17.54 32.80
N GLY A 191 -6.62 18.24 33.88
CA GLY A 191 -5.29 18.84 34.03
C GLY A 191 -5.19 20.28 33.54
N LYS A 192 -3.99 20.69 33.14
CA LYS A 192 -3.62 22.08 32.83
C LYS A 192 -3.18 22.19 31.36
N ASN A 193 -3.17 23.43 30.85
CA ASN A 193 -2.67 23.77 29.51
C ASN A 193 -3.33 22.94 28.39
N ILE A 194 -4.63 22.67 28.53
CA ILE A 194 -5.41 21.99 27.50
C ILE A 194 -5.53 22.95 26.30
N PRO A 195 -5.10 22.54 25.09
CA PRO A 195 -5.23 23.36 23.88
C PRO A 195 -6.71 23.60 23.55
N LYS A 196 -7.03 24.65 22.79
CA LYS A 196 -8.43 24.86 22.38
C LYS A 196 -8.86 23.77 21.42
N VAL A 197 -7.96 23.28 20.58
CA VAL A 197 -8.20 22.17 19.67
C VAL A 197 -7.02 21.23 19.72
N VAL A 198 -7.28 19.95 20.00
CA VAL A 198 -6.25 18.90 19.94
C VAL A 198 -6.82 17.59 19.44
N ASP A 199 -6.13 16.99 18.47
CA ASP A 199 -6.34 15.63 18.05
C ASP A 199 -5.38 14.71 18.83
N VAL A 200 -5.92 13.80 19.62
CA VAL A 200 -5.16 12.76 20.32
C VAL A 200 -5.15 11.50 19.47
N ARG A 201 -3.96 11.01 19.13
CA ARG A 201 -3.79 9.78 18.35
C ARG A 201 -3.32 8.63 19.22
N GLY A 202 -3.90 7.48 18.96
CA GLY A 202 -3.63 6.28 19.71
C GLY A 202 -4.04 5.02 18.98
N GLU A 203 -3.87 3.89 19.67
CA GLU A 203 -4.19 2.57 19.15
C GLU A 203 -5.29 1.93 20.00
N ILE A 204 -6.37 1.49 19.34
CA ILE A 204 -7.43 0.68 19.95
C ILE A 204 -7.01 -0.78 19.86
N TYR A 205 -7.03 -1.49 20.98
CA TYR A 205 -6.56 -2.87 21.06
C TYR A 205 -7.42 -3.71 22.02
N MET A 206 -7.14 -5.01 22.07
CA MET A 206 -7.67 -5.94 23.08
C MET A 206 -6.51 -6.67 23.76
N THR A 207 -6.66 -7.00 25.05
CA THR A 207 -5.70 -7.90 25.70
C THR A 207 -5.89 -9.33 25.19
N ARG A 208 -4.84 -10.17 25.32
CA ARG A 208 -4.86 -11.57 24.90
C ARG A 208 -5.97 -12.35 25.62
N GLU A 209 -6.05 -12.21 26.94
CA GLU A 209 -7.06 -12.85 27.78
C GLU A 209 -8.48 -12.42 27.39
N GLU A 210 -8.70 -11.12 27.18
CA GLU A 210 -10.00 -10.58 26.78
C GLU A 210 -10.42 -11.03 25.38
N PHE A 211 -9.46 -11.17 24.46
CA PHE A 211 -9.69 -11.70 23.11
C PHE A 211 -10.08 -13.18 23.13
N GLU A 212 -9.36 -14.01 23.89
CA GLU A 212 -9.68 -15.43 24.07
C GLU A 212 -11.09 -15.60 24.65
N ALA A 213 -11.39 -14.88 25.74
CA ALA A 213 -12.71 -14.88 26.35
C ALA A 213 -13.83 -14.34 25.44
N LEU A 214 -13.50 -13.44 24.51
CA LEU A 214 -14.46 -12.98 23.49
C LEU A 214 -14.76 -14.08 22.48
N ASN A 215 -13.73 -14.77 22.00
CA ASN A 215 -13.86 -15.85 21.04
C ASN A 215 -14.60 -17.05 21.61
N ASP A 216 -14.34 -17.42 22.87
CA ASP A 216 -15.07 -18.50 23.56
C ASP A 216 -16.56 -18.19 23.63
N ARG A 217 -16.93 -16.97 24.07
CA ARG A 217 -18.34 -16.53 24.12
C ARG A 217 -19.00 -16.51 22.74
N GLN A 218 -18.25 -16.19 21.68
CA GLN A 218 -18.76 -16.20 20.31
C GLN A 218 -18.98 -17.62 19.81
N ALA A 219 -18.04 -18.53 20.08
CA ALA A 219 -18.13 -19.94 19.71
C ALA A 219 -19.33 -20.63 20.39
N GLU A 220 -19.54 -20.40 21.69
CA GLU A 220 -20.68 -20.93 22.44
C GLU A 220 -22.04 -20.48 21.87
N LYS A 221 -22.10 -19.28 21.29
CA LYS A 221 -23.31 -18.72 20.69
C LYS A 221 -23.43 -19.01 19.18
N GLY A 222 -22.50 -19.78 18.60
CA GLY A 222 -22.44 -20.04 17.15
C GLY A 222 -22.15 -18.80 16.30
N GLY A 223 -21.56 -17.75 16.90
CA GLY A 223 -21.20 -16.51 16.25
C GLY A 223 -19.84 -16.56 15.55
N LYS A 224 -19.50 -15.49 14.82
CA LYS A 224 -18.19 -15.35 14.16
C LYS A 224 -17.08 -15.21 15.21
N VAL A 225 -16.13 -16.13 15.17
CA VAL A 225 -14.86 -16.10 15.91
C VAL A 225 -13.87 -15.22 15.14
N PHE A 226 -13.09 -14.43 15.84
CA PHE A 226 -12.10 -13.54 15.24
C PHE A 226 -10.75 -14.23 15.14
N ALA A 227 -10.02 -13.94 14.06
CA ALA A 227 -8.71 -14.50 13.80
C ALA A 227 -7.68 -14.06 14.85
N ASN A 228 -7.60 -12.77 15.15
CA ASN A 228 -6.59 -12.21 16.05
C ASN A 228 -7.16 -11.00 16.82
N PRO A 229 -6.45 -10.51 17.85
CA PRO A 229 -6.88 -9.35 18.64
C PRO A 229 -7.06 -8.07 17.81
N ARG A 230 -6.25 -7.85 16.77
CA ARG A 230 -6.31 -6.67 15.90
C ARG A 230 -7.62 -6.60 15.12
N ASN A 231 -7.98 -7.67 14.42
CA ASN A 231 -9.22 -7.82 13.67
C ASN A 231 -10.44 -7.85 14.58
N ALA A 232 -10.31 -8.44 15.77
CA ALA A 232 -11.34 -8.34 16.80
C ALA A 232 -11.56 -6.88 17.23
N ALA A 233 -10.49 -6.12 17.46
CA ALA A 233 -10.57 -4.71 17.79
C ALA A 233 -11.19 -3.88 16.66
N ALA A 234 -10.71 -4.05 15.43
CA ALA A 234 -11.20 -3.35 14.24
C ALA A 234 -12.68 -3.64 13.96
N GLY A 235 -13.08 -4.92 13.96
CA GLY A 235 -14.46 -5.33 13.76
C GLY A 235 -15.39 -4.88 14.90
N SER A 236 -14.87 -4.80 16.13
CA SER A 236 -15.64 -4.39 17.31
C SER A 236 -15.87 -2.88 17.38
N ILE A 237 -14.85 -2.07 17.09
CA ILE A 237 -15.00 -0.61 17.10
C ILE A 237 -15.81 -0.11 15.89
N ARG A 238 -15.96 -0.93 14.85
CA ARG A 238 -16.79 -0.65 13.66
C ARG A 238 -18.21 -1.22 13.76
N GLN A 239 -18.75 -1.50 14.96
CA GLN A 239 -20.15 -1.92 15.13
C GLN A 239 -21.15 -0.76 14.99
N LEU A 240 -22.20 -0.92 14.18
CA LEU A 240 -23.19 0.16 13.94
C LEU A 240 -23.95 0.54 15.20
N ASP A 241 -24.25 -0.45 16.05
CA ASP A 241 -24.78 -0.23 17.39
C ASP A 241 -23.63 -0.16 18.39
N SER A 242 -23.47 1.01 19.02
CA SER A 242 -22.44 1.26 20.03
C SER A 242 -22.61 0.40 21.28
N LYS A 243 -23.81 -0.13 21.55
CA LYS A 243 -24.00 -1.10 22.65
C LYS A 243 -23.24 -2.39 22.40
N ILE A 244 -23.15 -2.83 21.14
CA ILE A 244 -22.35 -4.01 20.79
C ILE A 244 -20.88 -3.70 21.02
N ALA A 245 -20.40 -2.52 20.62
CA ALA A 245 -19.02 -2.10 20.88
C ALA A 245 -18.71 -2.02 22.40
N ALA A 246 -19.67 -1.54 23.20
CA ALA A 246 -19.54 -1.46 24.66
C ALA A 246 -19.43 -2.82 25.37
N GLU A 247 -20.01 -3.88 24.80
CA GLU A 247 -19.88 -5.25 25.30
C GLU A 247 -18.51 -5.89 24.97
N ARG A 248 -17.75 -5.27 24.06
CA ARG A 248 -16.44 -5.75 23.64
C ARG A 248 -15.37 -5.14 24.55
N PRO A 249 -14.38 -5.92 24.99
CA PRO A 249 -13.34 -5.46 25.90
C PRO A 249 -12.26 -4.64 25.17
N LEU A 250 -12.66 -3.50 24.61
CA LEU A 250 -11.76 -2.60 23.88
C LEU A 250 -11.01 -1.69 24.85
N ARG A 251 -9.70 -1.55 24.60
CA ARG A 251 -8.79 -0.67 25.34
C ARG A 251 -8.14 0.33 24.39
N PHE A 252 -7.54 1.39 24.95
CA PHE A 252 -6.87 2.42 24.15
C PHE A 252 -5.56 2.87 24.80
N PHE A 253 -4.51 2.98 23.98
CA PHE A 253 -3.28 3.68 24.33
C PHE A 253 -3.12 4.94 23.49
N ALA A 254 -2.94 6.10 24.14
CA ALA A 254 -2.51 7.31 23.45
C ALA A 254 -0.99 7.29 23.25
N TYR A 255 -0.51 7.70 22.06
CA TYR A 255 0.92 7.69 21.74
C TYR A 255 1.46 8.97 21.10
N THR A 256 0.62 9.88 20.58
CA THR A 256 1.06 11.15 19.99
C THR A 256 -0.09 12.13 19.81
N LEU A 257 0.23 13.39 19.51
CA LEU A 257 -0.74 14.37 19.04
C LEU A 257 -0.80 14.40 17.51
N GLY A 258 -2.00 14.67 16.98
CA GLY A 258 -2.25 15.09 15.60
C GLY A 258 -2.22 16.61 15.50
N TYR A 259 -3.27 17.21 14.95
CA TYR A 259 -3.40 18.67 14.98
C TYR A 259 -3.52 19.17 16.42
N THR A 260 -2.82 20.25 16.74
CA THR A 260 -2.93 20.94 18.03
C THR A 260 -2.63 22.42 17.84
N ASP A 261 -3.32 23.30 18.56
CA ASP A 261 -3.01 24.73 18.61
C ASP A 261 -1.99 25.10 19.70
N ALA A 262 -1.49 24.11 20.45
CA ALA A 262 -0.39 24.26 21.40
C ALA A 262 0.94 23.75 20.83
N LYS A 263 2.04 24.37 21.29
CA LYS A 263 3.40 23.95 20.95
C LYS A 263 4.01 23.10 22.07
N PHE A 264 4.71 22.05 21.67
CA PHE A 264 5.48 21.18 22.56
C PHE A 264 6.93 21.16 22.09
N GLU A 265 7.88 21.09 23.03
CA GLU A 265 9.31 21.08 22.70
C GLU A 265 9.77 19.69 22.24
N SER A 266 9.21 18.65 22.86
CA SER A 266 9.56 17.26 22.59
C SER A 266 8.35 16.33 22.52
N HIS A 267 8.55 15.17 21.91
CA HIS A 267 7.62 14.05 21.91
C HIS A 267 7.37 13.52 23.32
N THR A 268 8.41 13.47 24.16
CA THR A 268 8.25 13.13 25.59
C THR A 268 7.33 14.09 26.34
N ASP A 269 7.33 15.39 26.00
CA ASP A 269 6.39 16.35 26.60
C ASP A 269 4.96 16.11 26.15
N GLN A 270 4.76 15.71 24.88
CA GLN A 270 3.43 15.33 24.38
C GLN A 270 2.89 14.10 25.13
N VAL A 271 3.71 13.06 25.31
CA VAL A 271 3.32 11.86 26.07
C VAL A 271 3.02 12.19 27.53
N ALA A 272 3.81 13.07 28.15
CA ALA A 272 3.54 13.55 29.50
C ALA A 272 2.21 14.32 29.58
N ALA A 273 1.93 15.19 28.62
CA ALA A 273 0.67 15.93 28.54
C ALA A 273 -0.54 15.00 28.35
N LEU A 274 -0.43 13.99 27.49
CA LEU A 274 -1.48 12.97 27.30
C LEU A 274 -1.81 12.26 28.62
N LYS A 275 -0.78 11.89 29.39
CA LYS A 275 -0.96 11.27 30.70
C LYS A 275 -1.64 12.24 31.68
N ASP A 276 -1.21 13.49 31.72
CA ASP A 276 -1.81 14.53 32.58
C ASP A 276 -3.28 14.84 32.19
N TRP A 277 -3.62 14.67 30.92
CA TRP A 277 -4.99 14.81 30.41
C TRP A 277 -5.91 13.63 30.73
N GLY A 278 -5.35 12.56 31.31
CA GLY A 278 -6.09 11.41 31.80
C GLY A 278 -6.13 10.23 30.84
N PHE A 279 -5.28 10.20 29.82
CA PHE A 279 -5.15 9.03 28.95
C PHE A 279 -4.26 7.95 29.58
N THR A 280 -4.60 6.71 29.28
CA THR A 280 -3.65 5.60 29.37
C THR A 280 -2.65 5.73 28.22
N ILE A 281 -1.36 5.86 28.55
CA ILE A 281 -0.27 5.95 27.55
C ILE A 281 0.42 4.60 27.37
N VAL A 282 1.10 4.42 26.24
CA VAL A 282 1.95 3.24 26.00
C VAL A 282 2.93 3.06 27.17
N PRO A 283 3.04 1.87 27.77
CA PRO A 283 3.94 1.65 28.90
C PRO A 283 5.42 1.63 28.45
N ASP A 284 6.32 1.83 29.41
CA ASP A 284 7.78 1.70 29.22
C ASP A 284 8.36 2.53 28.06
N VAL A 285 7.83 3.74 27.82
CA VAL A 285 8.43 4.73 26.91
C VAL A 285 9.83 5.10 27.42
N LYS A 286 10.84 4.98 26.55
CA LYS A 286 12.25 5.25 26.89
C LYS A 286 12.88 6.20 25.89
N THR A 287 13.92 6.92 26.33
CA THR A 287 14.77 7.72 25.44
C THR A 287 16.17 7.13 25.35
N PHE A 288 16.77 7.26 24.17
CA PHE A 288 18.10 6.76 23.87
C PHE A 288 18.90 7.79 23.07
N SER A 289 20.13 8.06 23.49
CA SER A 289 21.07 8.94 22.77
C SER A 289 22.11 8.15 21.95
N SER A 290 22.05 6.81 21.98
CA SER A 290 22.91 5.90 21.20
C SER A 290 22.18 4.61 20.85
N LEU A 291 22.64 3.92 19.79
CA LEU A 291 21.98 2.72 19.26
C LEU A 291 22.26 1.45 20.06
N GLU A 292 23.44 1.32 20.68
CA GLU A 292 23.82 0.14 21.47
C GLU A 292 22.81 -0.19 22.60
N PRO A 293 22.50 0.72 23.55
CA PRO A 293 21.50 0.45 24.59
C PRO A 293 20.08 0.29 24.05
N LEU A 294 19.80 0.85 22.87
CA LEU A 294 18.52 0.69 22.18
C LEU A 294 18.37 -0.74 21.64
N PHE A 295 19.42 -1.30 21.03
CA PHE A 295 19.44 -2.68 20.54
C PHE A 295 19.41 -3.70 21.68
N ASP A 296 20.10 -3.45 22.79
CA ASP A 296 19.99 -4.30 23.98
C ASP A 296 18.54 -4.38 24.50
N TRP A 297 17.83 -3.26 24.45
CA TRP A 297 16.43 -3.21 24.85
C TRP A 297 15.51 -3.93 23.85
N TYR A 298 15.78 -3.78 22.55
CA TYR A 298 15.08 -4.51 21.49
C TYR A 298 15.21 -6.03 21.66
N GLU A 299 16.44 -6.53 21.86
CA GLU A 299 16.73 -7.94 22.07
C GLU A 299 16.04 -8.52 23.30
N LYS A 300 16.03 -7.76 24.39
CA LYS A 300 15.33 -8.14 25.62
C LYS A 300 13.82 -8.23 25.37
N LEU A 301 13.23 -7.17 24.78
CA LEU A 301 11.80 -7.08 24.55
C LEU A 301 11.32 -8.14 23.54
N SER A 302 12.11 -8.41 22.50
CA SER A 302 11.81 -9.45 21.50
C SER A 302 11.55 -10.82 22.17
N LYS A 303 12.25 -11.12 23.27
CA LYS A 303 12.11 -12.37 24.04
C LYS A 303 10.97 -12.31 25.07
N THR A 304 10.74 -11.16 25.70
CA THR A 304 9.75 -11.01 26.79
C THR A 304 8.39 -10.49 26.32
N ARG A 305 8.21 -10.14 25.04
CA ARG A 305 6.96 -9.59 24.48
C ARG A 305 5.74 -10.49 24.67
N PHE A 306 5.96 -11.79 24.85
CA PHE A 306 4.89 -12.77 25.09
C PHE A 306 4.31 -12.69 26.51
N ASP A 307 5.04 -12.07 27.45
CA ASP A 307 4.58 -11.86 28.82
C ASP A 307 3.66 -10.64 28.95
N LEU A 308 3.59 -9.80 27.91
CA LEU A 308 2.71 -8.64 27.90
C LEU A 308 1.23 -9.07 27.78
N PRO A 309 0.31 -8.36 28.43
CA PRO A 309 -1.12 -8.68 28.31
C PRO A 309 -1.69 -8.33 26.93
N PHE A 310 -0.95 -7.60 26.08
CA PHE A 310 -1.35 -7.20 24.74
C PHE A 310 -0.28 -7.57 23.71
N ALA A 311 -0.69 -7.64 22.45
CA ALA A 311 0.21 -7.93 21.34
C ALA A 311 0.99 -6.69 20.91
N ILE A 312 2.28 -6.90 20.63
CA ILE A 312 3.16 -5.91 20.00
C ILE A 312 3.89 -6.59 18.85
N ASP A 313 4.03 -5.89 17.72
CA ASP A 313 4.70 -6.40 16.52
C ASP A 313 6.08 -5.76 16.29
N GLY A 314 6.51 -4.88 17.18
CA GLY A 314 7.82 -4.24 17.13
C GLY A 314 7.98 -3.11 18.13
N ILE A 315 8.95 -2.23 17.84
CA ILE A 315 9.21 -0.99 18.55
C ILE A 315 9.17 0.17 17.56
N VAL A 316 8.54 1.28 17.93
CA VAL A 316 8.59 2.52 17.16
C VAL A 316 9.67 3.43 17.74
N TYR A 317 10.61 3.87 16.90
CA TYR A 317 11.59 4.90 17.24
C TYR A 317 11.17 6.23 16.62
N LYS A 318 11.21 7.31 17.40
CA LYS A 318 10.85 8.67 16.99
C LYS A 318 11.95 9.65 17.42
N VAL A 319 12.32 10.61 16.58
CA VAL A 319 13.18 11.72 17.02
C VAL A 319 12.46 12.50 18.12
N ASN A 320 13.09 12.73 19.27
CA ASN A 320 12.39 13.33 20.42
C ASN A 320 12.04 14.80 20.19
N SER A 321 12.92 15.61 19.60
CA SER A 321 12.68 17.04 19.42
C SER A 321 11.62 17.34 18.34
N THR A 322 10.54 18.05 18.70
CA THR A 322 9.49 18.46 17.76
C THR A 322 10.03 19.41 16.68
N ALA A 323 10.95 20.31 17.02
CA ALA A 323 11.61 21.19 16.05
C ALA A 323 12.40 20.40 14.98
N LEU A 324 13.04 19.29 15.36
CA LEU A 324 13.73 18.42 14.40
C LEU A 324 12.74 17.60 13.56
N GLN A 325 11.62 17.16 14.14
CA GLN A 325 10.55 16.49 13.39
C GLN A 325 9.96 17.41 12.30
N GLU A 326 9.70 18.68 12.62
CA GLU A 326 9.21 19.69 11.67
C GLU A 326 10.18 19.90 10.50
N ARG A 327 11.48 20.00 10.79
CA ARG A 327 12.53 20.14 9.76
C ARG A 327 12.64 18.90 8.88
N LEU A 328 12.60 17.71 9.48
CA LEU A 328 12.63 16.42 8.78
C LEU A 328 11.40 16.23 7.89
N GLY A 329 10.24 16.68 8.35
CA GLY A 329 8.99 16.57 7.61
C GLY A 329 8.62 15.13 7.26
N PHE A 330 7.95 14.98 6.11
CA PHE A 330 7.34 13.73 5.68
C PHE A 330 7.80 13.37 4.27
N VAL A 331 7.85 12.07 3.99
CA VAL A 331 7.71 11.52 2.63
C VAL A 331 6.25 11.15 2.41
N ALA A 332 5.82 10.91 1.17
CA ALA A 332 4.41 10.76 0.82
C ALA A 332 3.60 9.82 1.74
N ARG A 333 4.22 8.72 2.20
CA ARG A 333 3.61 7.70 3.07
C ARG A 333 3.94 7.80 4.56
N ALA A 334 5.05 8.42 4.95
CA ALA A 334 5.62 8.25 6.29
C ALA A 334 6.44 9.46 6.78
N PRO A 335 6.53 9.70 8.10
CA PRO A 335 7.45 10.67 8.65
C PRO A 335 8.91 10.25 8.45
N ARG A 336 9.79 11.20 8.10
CA ARG A 336 11.25 10.93 8.05
C ARG A 336 11.86 10.73 9.43
N TRP A 337 11.15 11.16 10.47
CA TRP A 337 11.59 11.22 11.86
C TRP A 337 11.12 10.03 12.70
N ALA A 338 10.43 9.04 12.12
CA ALA A 338 10.05 7.82 12.83
C ALA A 338 10.14 6.55 11.99
N ILE A 339 10.46 5.43 12.63
CA ILE A 339 10.59 4.10 12.02
C ILE A 339 10.04 3.02 12.97
N ALA A 340 9.43 1.99 12.41
CA ALA A 340 9.00 0.78 13.11
C ALA A 340 10.04 -0.33 12.94
N HIS A 341 10.72 -0.72 14.02
CA HIS A 341 11.60 -1.88 14.07
C HIS A 341 10.78 -3.12 14.43
N LYS A 342 10.40 -3.91 13.43
CA LYS A 342 9.51 -5.06 13.57
C LYS A 342 10.25 -6.29 14.06
N PHE A 343 9.56 -7.09 14.88
CA PHE A 343 10.06 -8.38 15.31
C PHE A 343 9.95 -9.44 14.19
N PRO A 344 10.81 -10.48 14.19
CA PRO A 344 10.71 -11.58 13.23
C PRO A 344 9.40 -12.37 13.39
N ALA A 345 8.91 -12.89 12.26
CA ALA A 345 7.66 -13.65 12.13
C ALA A 345 7.65 -14.97 12.90
N GLU A 346 6.46 -15.43 13.30
CA GLU A 346 6.29 -16.70 13.99
C GLU A 346 6.21 -17.88 13.00
N GLN A 347 6.87 -18.99 13.34
CA GLN A 347 6.85 -20.22 12.57
C GLN A 347 6.32 -21.37 13.42
N ALA A 348 5.51 -22.23 12.82
CA ALA A 348 5.15 -23.53 13.40
C ALA A 348 5.27 -24.64 12.37
N SER A 349 5.35 -25.89 12.83
CA SER A 349 5.39 -27.05 11.93
C SER A 349 4.05 -27.77 11.88
N THR A 350 3.58 -28.15 10.69
CA THR A 350 2.37 -28.96 10.50
C THR A 350 2.52 -29.96 9.35
N VAL A 351 1.50 -30.75 9.03
CA VAL A 351 1.49 -31.70 7.92
C VAL A 351 0.81 -31.08 6.70
N LEU A 352 1.45 -31.21 5.54
CA LEU A 352 0.85 -30.88 4.24
C LEU A 352 -0.08 -32.02 3.81
N LEU A 353 -1.38 -31.78 3.81
CA LEU A 353 -2.41 -32.77 3.45
C LEU A 353 -2.60 -32.91 1.94
N ASP A 354 -2.64 -31.79 1.23
CA ASP A 354 -2.84 -31.76 -0.23
C ASP A 354 -2.34 -30.44 -0.83
N ILE A 355 -2.24 -30.37 -2.16
CA ILE A 355 -1.96 -29.14 -2.91
C ILE A 355 -3.07 -28.94 -3.95
N GLU A 356 -3.92 -27.96 -3.73
CA GLU A 356 -4.94 -27.52 -4.68
C GLU A 356 -4.43 -26.40 -5.57
N VAL A 357 -5.00 -26.25 -6.77
CA VAL A 357 -4.67 -25.16 -7.69
C VAL A 357 -5.88 -24.26 -7.91
N GLN A 358 -5.68 -22.96 -7.75
CA GLN A 358 -6.69 -21.93 -7.98
C GLN A 358 -6.36 -21.15 -9.25
N VAL A 359 -7.39 -20.64 -9.95
CA VAL A 359 -7.23 -19.87 -11.19
C VAL A 359 -7.69 -18.44 -10.92
N GLY A 360 -6.75 -17.51 -10.94
CA GLY A 360 -7.03 -16.09 -10.73
C GLY A 360 -7.65 -15.40 -11.95
N ARG A 361 -8.08 -14.14 -11.76
CA ARG A 361 -8.68 -13.27 -12.78
C ARG A 361 -7.91 -13.21 -14.10
N THR A 362 -6.59 -13.08 -14.03
CA THR A 362 -5.70 -12.97 -15.21
C THR A 362 -5.22 -14.34 -15.72
N GLY A 363 -5.89 -15.40 -15.29
CA GLY A 363 -5.58 -16.79 -15.66
C GLY A 363 -4.45 -17.42 -14.87
N VAL A 364 -3.75 -16.69 -13.99
CA VAL A 364 -2.67 -17.23 -13.13
C VAL A 364 -3.16 -18.45 -12.37
N VAL A 365 -2.41 -19.55 -12.45
CA VAL A 365 -2.69 -20.79 -11.74
C VAL A 365 -1.80 -20.87 -10.50
N THR A 366 -2.40 -20.72 -9.33
CA THR A 366 -1.68 -20.61 -8.05
C THR A 366 -1.87 -21.88 -7.21
N PRO A 367 -0.79 -22.56 -6.79
CA PRO A 367 -0.87 -23.68 -5.86
C PRO A 367 -1.08 -23.22 -4.41
N VAL A 368 -1.99 -23.90 -3.72
CA VAL A 368 -2.37 -23.65 -2.33
C VAL A 368 -2.24 -24.96 -1.54
N ALA A 369 -1.41 -24.94 -0.51
CA ALA A 369 -1.26 -26.03 0.45
C ALA A 369 -2.51 -26.14 1.32
N ARG A 370 -3.07 -27.36 1.40
CA ARG A 370 -4.02 -27.77 2.43
C ARG A 370 -3.23 -28.37 3.58
N LEU A 371 -3.38 -27.84 4.78
CA LEU A 371 -2.58 -28.18 5.94
C LEU A 371 -3.43 -28.82 7.02
N ASP A 372 -2.82 -29.71 7.80
CA ASP A 372 -3.38 -30.12 9.09
C ASP A 372 -3.44 -28.86 9.99
N PRO A 373 -4.60 -28.53 10.58
CA PRO A 373 -4.76 -27.26 11.30
C PRO A 373 -3.69 -27.03 12.36
N VAL A 374 -2.97 -25.91 12.27
CA VAL A 374 -1.86 -25.56 13.19
C VAL A 374 -1.99 -24.13 13.68
N TYR A 375 -1.68 -23.90 14.96
CA TYR A 375 -1.71 -22.56 15.54
C TYR A 375 -0.38 -21.83 15.29
N VAL A 376 -0.41 -20.72 14.55
CA VAL A 376 0.77 -19.90 14.21
C VAL A 376 0.39 -18.42 14.25
N GLY A 377 1.13 -17.58 14.98
CA GLY A 377 0.87 -16.14 15.00
C GLY A 377 -0.52 -15.76 15.53
N GLY A 378 -1.11 -16.56 16.42
CA GLY A 378 -2.42 -16.26 17.02
C GLY A 378 -3.65 -16.79 16.28
N VAL A 379 -3.50 -17.49 15.13
CA VAL A 379 -4.63 -18.15 14.42
C VAL A 379 -4.35 -19.62 14.17
N THR A 380 -5.44 -20.38 13.99
CA THR A 380 -5.38 -21.71 13.37
C THR A 380 -5.30 -21.59 11.86
N VAL A 381 -4.20 -22.06 11.29
CA VAL A 381 -3.90 -22.12 9.86
C VAL A 381 -4.23 -23.50 9.32
N SER A 382 -5.09 -23.57 8.31
CA SER A 382 -5.37 -24.80 7.53
C SER A 382 -5.01 -24.68 6.06
N ASN A 383 -4.63 -23.49 5.59
CA ASN A 383 -4.25 -23.24 4.20
C ASN A 383 -3.01 -22.34 4.15
N ALA A 384 -2.13 -22.59 3.20
CA ALA A 384 -0.96 -21.76 2.97
C ALA A 384 -0.63 -21.62 1.48
N THR A 385 -0.08 -20.49 1.06
CA THR A 385 0.38 -20.32 -0.33
C THR A 385 1.67 -21.11 -0.58
N LEU A 386 1.79 -21.63 -1.80
CA LEU A 386 3.01 -22.24 -2.34
C LEU A 386 3.60 -21.44 -3.51
N HIS A 387 3.10 -20.22 -3.75
CA HIS A 387 3.50 -19.30 -4.81
C HIS A 387 3.33 -19.82 -6.25
N ASN A 388 4.16 -20.76 -6.70
CA ASN A 388 4.18 -21.29 -8.08
C ASN A 388 4.86 -22.68 -8.15
N GLU A 389 4.92 -23.27 -9.35
CA GLU A 389 5.55 -24.59 -9.56
C GLU A 389 7.04 -24.60 -9.17
N ASP A 390 7.80 -23.56 -9.54
CA ASP A 390 9.24 -23.49 -9.24
C ASP A 390 9.48 -23.47 -7.72
N TYR A 391 8.68 -22.72 -6.98
CA TYR A 391 8.79 -22.64 -5.52
C TYR A 391 8.62 -24.01 -4.84
N ILE A 392 7.66 -24.81 -5.32
CA ILE A 392 7.43 -26.18 -4.85
C ILE A 392 8.64 -27.06 -5.18
N ALA A 393 9.18 -26.94 -6.40
CA ALA A 393 10.31 -27.73 -6.86
C ALA A 393 11.62 -27.38 -6.14
N GLU A 394 11.94 -26.10 -5.99
CA GLU A 394 13.15 -25.59 -5.33
C GLU A 394 13.23 -26.04 -3.86
N ARG A 395 12.09 -26.12 -3.17
CA ARG A 395 12.00 -26.52 -1.76
C ARG A 395 11.67 -28.01 -1.58
N ASP A 396 11.54 -28.74 -2.68
CA ASP A 396 11.14 -30.13 -2.73
C ASP A 396 9.91 -30.42 -1.85
N ILE A 397 8.88 -29.59 -1.94
CA ILE A 397 7.68 -29.72 -1.08
C ILE A 397 6.81 -30.85 -1.63
N ARG A 398 6.47 -31.84 -0.79
CA ARG A 398 5.67 -33.01 -1.19
C ARG A 398 4.47 -33.20 -0.30
N ILE A 399 3.38 -33.70 -0.87
CA ILE A 399 2.17 -34.06 -0.10
C ILE A 399 2.55 -35.08 0.99
N CYS A 400 1.96 -34.93 2.16
CA CYS A 400 2.28 -35.62 3.42
C CYS A 400 3.59 -35.21 4.13
N ASP A 401 4.36 -34.24 3.60
CA ASP A 401 5.52 -33.71 4.32
C ASP A 401 5.09 -32.96 5.59
N LYS A 402 5.89 -33.08 6.64
CA LYS A 402 5.86 -32.11 7.73
C LYS A 402 6.56 -30.86 7.25
N VAL A 403 5.86 -29.74 7.21
CA VAL A 403 6.31 -28.45 6.67
C VAL A 403 6.34 -27.38 7.75
N PHE A 404 7.25 -26.42 7.62
CA PHE A 404 7.18 -25.18 8.38
C PHE A 404 6.25 -24.20 7.70
N VAL A 405 5.32 -23.69 8.48
CA VAL A 405 4.36 -22.68 8.10
C VAL A 405 4.74 -21.42 8.86
N GLU A 406 4.96 -20.36 8.10
CA GLU A 406 5.26 -19.06 8.66
C GLU A 406 4.03 -18.18 8.52
N ARG A 407 3.76 -17.46 9.60
CA ARG A 407 2.79 -16.38 9.61
C ARG A 407 3.42 -15.19 10.30
N ALA A 408 3.64 -14.15 9.52
CA ALA A 408 3.89 -12.81 10.03
C ALA A 408 2.57 -12.03 10.11
N GLY A 409 2.26 -11.46 11.27
CA GLY A 409 1.04 -10.66 11.44
C GLY A 409 -0.23 -11.38 10.95
N ASP A 410 -1.06 -10.69 10.20
CA ASP A 410 -2.48 -11.08 10.06
C ASP A 410 -2.85 -12.03 8.94
N VAL A 411 -1.92 -12.68 8.24
CA VAL A 411 -2.17 -12.88 6.81
C VAL A 411 -1.93 -14.28 6.20
N ILE A 412 -2.17 -14.54 4.87
CA ILE A 412 -2.08 -15.89 4.24
C ILE A 412 -0.75 -16.49 4.64
N PRO A 413 -0.81 -17.59 5.40
CA PRO A 413 0.37 -18.31 5.80
C PRO A 413 1.11 -18.84 4.58
N LYS A 414 2.42 -18.93 4.63
CA LYS A 414 3.19 -19.61 3.57
C LYS A 414 3.87 -20.85 4.11
N VAL A 415 4.09 -21.82 3.22
CA VAL A 415 4.98 -22.94 3.52
C VAL A 415 6.41 -22.48 3.23
N VAL A 416 7.25 -22.40 4.26
CA VAL A 416 8.67 -22.00 4.12
C VAL A 416 9.52 -23.12 3.53
N GLY A 417 9.17 -24.36 3.85
CA GLY A 417 9.85 -25.57 3.39
C GLY A 417 9.58 -26.76 4.29
N THR A 418 10.20 -27.87 3.97
CA THR A 418 10.06 -29.14 4.71
C THR A 418 10.80 -29.08 6.04
N ALA A 419 10.16 -29.53 7.12
CA ALA A 419 10.78 -29.62 8.43
C ALA A 419 11.88 -30.69 8.44
N PRO A 420 12.95 -30.54 9.25
CA PRO A 420 14.00 -31.55 9.40
C PRO A 420 13.42 -32.92 9.75
N ASN A 421 13.84 -33.96 9.00
CA ASN A 421 13.30 -35.32 9.12
C ASN A 421 11.77 -35.42 8.93
N GLY A 422 11.15 -34.42 8.29
CA GLY A 422 9.71 -34.30 8.06
C GLY A 422 9.21 -35.01 6.81
N ARG A 423 10.10 -35.56 5.99
CA ARG A 423 9.77 -36.27 4.74
C ARG A 423 9.23 -37.67 5.06
N LYS A 424 8.02 -37.96 4.60
CA LYS A 424 7.46 -39.32 4.69
C LYS A 424 8.12 -40.23 3.66
N GLU A 425 8.38 -41.48 4.05
CA GLU A 425 8.91 -42.51 3.16
C GLU A 425 7.92 -42.78 2.02
N GLY A 426 8.38 -42.71 0.77
CA GLY A 426 7.55 -42.88 -0.43
C GLY A 426 6.77 -41.64 -0.91
N ALA A 427 7.03 -40.44 -0.35
CA ALA A 427 6.43 -39.21 -0.86
C ALA A 427 6.99 -38.85 -2.25
N GLU A 428 6.13 -38.71 -3.24
CA GLU A 428 6.48 -38.37 -4.63
C GLU A 428 6.51 -36.85 -4.85
N PRO A 429 7.38 -36.34 -5.75
CA PRO A 429 7.35 -34.94 -6.15
C PRO A 429 5.97 -34.53 -6.67
N TYR A 430 5.50 -33.33 -6.28
CA TYR A 430 4.25 -32.80 -6.78
C TYR A 430 4.33 -32.56 -8.30
N LYS A 431 3.29 -32.99 -9.02
CA LYS A 431 3.18 -32.78 -10.46
C LYS A 431 2.17 -31.67 -10.72
N PHE A 432 2.66 -30.53 -11.18
CA PHE A 432 1.79 -29.42 -11.52
C PHE A 432 0.83 -29.83 -12.66
N PRO A 433 -0.47 -29.48 -12.59
CA PRO A 433 -1.43 -29.85 -13.61
C PRO A 433 -1.07 -29.21 -14.96
N LYS A 434 -1.36 -29.91 -16.07
CA LYS A 434 -1.19 -29.38 -17.44
C LYS A 434 -2.44 -28.72 -18.00
N GLN A 435 -3.55 -28.84 -17.29
CA GLN A 435 -4.86 -28.35 -17.70
C GLN A 435 -5.48 -27.52 -16.58
N CYS A 436 -6.22 -26.50 -16.97
CA CYS A 436 -6.91 -25.60 -16.06
C CYS A 436 -7.95 -26.40 -15.25
N PRO A 437 -7.94 -26.33 -13.91
CA PRO A 437 -8.90 -27.06 -13.10
C PRO A 437 -10.35 -26.63 -13.37
N ALA A 438 -10.56 -25.35 -13.75
CA ALA A 438 -11.87 -24.76 -14.00
C ALA A 438 -12.44 -25.08 -15.40
N CYS A 439 -11.68 -24.87 -16.48
CA CYS A 439 -12.19 -25.00 -17.85
C CYS A 439 -11.56 -26.14 -18.67
N LYS A 440 -10.61 -26.88 -18.09
CA LYS A 440 -9.87 -27.99 -18.74
C LYS A 440 -9.02 -27.61 -19.96
N SER A 441 -8.98 -26.35 -20.37
CA SER A 441 -8.05 -25.85 -21.37
C SER A 441 -6.60 -26.06 -20.92
N GLU A 442 -5.68 -26.19 -21.89
CA GLU A 442 -4.24 -26.25 -21.60
C GLU A 442 -3.80 -24.98 -20.85
N ILE A 443 -2.96 -25.16 -19.84
CA ILE A 443 -2.28 -24.04 -19.19
C ILE A 443 -0.88 -23.92 -19.77
N VAL A 444 -0.45 -22.68 -19.97
CA VAL A 444 0.85 -22.38 -20.57
C VAL A 444 1.66 -21.52 -19.63
N ARG A 445 2.96 -21.69 -19.68
CA ARG A 445 3.92 -20.81 -19.02
C ARG A 445 4.52 -19.91 -20.09
N LEU A 446 4.25 -18.62 -19.99
CA LEU A 446 4.76 -17.62 -20.94
C LEU A 446 6.27 -17.42 -20.74
N GLU A 447 6.98 -17.04 -21.80
CA GLU A 447 8.42 -16.80 -21.75
C GLU A 447 8.74 -15.69 -20.73
N GLY A 448 9.68 -15.96 -19.82
CA GLY A 448 10.06 -15.04 -18.74
C GLY A 448 9.02 -14.90 -17.61
N GLU A 449 8.05 -15.80 -17.49
CA GLU A 449 7.14 -15.86 -16.34
C GLU A 449 7.33 -17.12 -15.50
N ALA A 450 7.22 -16.99 -14.18
CA ALA A 450 7.24 -18.13 -13.24
C ALA A 450 5.87 -18.84 -13.13
N ALA A 451 4.79 -18.12 -13.41
CA ALA A 451 3.44 -18.62 -13.26
C ALA A 451 2.93 -19.32 -14.52
N HIS A 452 2.15 -20.39 -14.34
CA HIS A 452 1.30 -20.94 -15.38
C HIS A 452 0.03 -20.11 -15.52
N ARG A 453 -0.51 -20.02 -16.73
CA ARG A 453 -1.74 -19.29 -17.03
C ARG A 453 -2.73 -20.10 -17.86
N CYS A 454 -4.00 -19.97 -17.53
CA CYS A 454 -5.11 -20.32 -18.41
C CYS A 454 -5.35 -19.16 -19.39
N LEU A 455 -5.08 -19.38 -20.69
CA LEU A 455 -5.32 -18.36 -21.72
C LEU A 455 -6.77 -18.32 -22.22
N ASN A 456 -7.64 -19.20 -21.72
CA ASN A 456 -9.05 -19.23 -22.09
C ASN A 456 -9.85 -18.15 -21.35
N HIS A 457 -9.40 -16.89 -21.43
CA HIS A 457 -9.90 -15.76 -20.66
C HIS A 457 -11.42 -15.55 -20.79
N PHE A 458 -11.96 -15.89 -21.95
CA PHE A 458 -13.34 -15.58 -22.32
C PHE A 458 -14.36 -16.65 -21.99
N GLU A 459 -13.92 -17.88 -21.75
CA GLU A 459 -14.82 -19.01 -21.48
C GLU A 459 -14.46 -19.70 -20.15
N CYS A 460 -13.33 -19.36 -19.54
CA CYS A 460 -12.94 -19.92 -18.26
C CYS A 460 -13.88 -19.41 -17.16
N PRO A 461 -14.69 -20.28 -16.53
CA PRO A 461 -15.66 -19.84 -15.52
C PRO A 461 -15.00 -19.12 -14.35
N ALA A 462 -13.84 -19.60 -13.89
CA ALA A 462 -13.08 -18.98 -12.81
C ALA A 462 -12.58 -17.57 -13.16
N GLN A 463 -12.18 -17.33 -14.41
CA GLN A 463 -11.75 -16.00 -14.85
C GLN A 463 -12.93 -15.04 -14.99
N ILE A 464 -14.07 -15.52 -15.48
CA ILE A 464 -15.31 -14.74 -15.58
C ILE A 464 -15.80 -14.34 -14.19
N GLU A 465 -15.87 -15.29 -13.27
CA GLU A 465 -16.25 -15.07 -11.87
C GLU A 465 -15.32 -14.06 -11.20
N ALA A 466 -14.00 -14.28 -11.28
CA ALA A 466 -13.02 -13.38 -10.69
C ALA A 466 -13.03 -11.97 -11.33
N SER A 467 -13.35 -11.86 -12.62
CA SER A 467 -13.49 -10.57 -13.32
C SER A 467 -14.74 -9.83 -12.86
N ILE A 468 -15.85 -10.53 -12.67
CA ILE A 468 -17.09 -9.95 -12.13
C ILE A 468 -16.87 -9.51 -10.68
N LEU A 469 -16.22 -10.33 -9.85
CA LEU A 469 -15.89 -9.98 -8.47
C LEU A 469 -14.98 -8.76 -8.37
N HIS A 470 -14.01 -8.63 -9.28
CA HIS A 470 -13.23 -7.40 -9.40
C HIS A 470 -14.09 -6.20 -9.78
N PHE A 471 -14.97 -6.36 -10.77
CA PHE A 471 -15.83 -5.29 -11.27
C PHE A 471 -16.78 -4.74 -10.20
N VAL A 472 -17.44 -5.61 -9.44
CA VAL A 472 -18.32 -5.22 -8.31
C VAL A 472 -17.54 -4.88 -7.05
N GLY A 473 -16.22 -5.00 -7.10
CA GLY A 473 -15.32 -4.75 -5.99
C GLY A 473 -15.45 -3.35 -5.42
N ARG A 474 -15.08 -3.23 -4.14
CA ARG A 474 -15.29 -2.03 -3.33
C ARG A 474 -14.60 -0.76 -3.83
N THR A 475 -13.51 -0.89 -4.58
CA THR A 475 -12.84 0.28 -5.19
C THR A 475 -13.22 0.47 -6.66
N GLN A 476 -14.16 -0.33 -7.16
CA GLN A 476 -14.68 -0.31 -8.52
C GLN A 476 -16.13 0.18 -8.46
N PHE A 477 -17.14 -0.68 -8.57
CA PHE A 477 -18.54 -0.25 -8.47
C PHE A 477 -19.12 -0.27 -7.05
N ASP A 478 -18.49 -0.98 -6.09
CA ASP A 478 -18.96 -1.07 -4.69
C ASP A 478 -20.44 -1.42 -4.57
N ILE A 479 -20.83 -2.55 -5.18
CA ILE A 479 -22.24 -2.98 -5.20
C ILE A 479 -22.50 -3.84 -3.96
N ASP A 480 -23.08 -3.20 -2.94
CA ASP A 480 -23.49 -3.88 -1.71
C ASP A 480 -24.44 -5.05 -1.98
N GLY A 481 -24.17 -6.20 -1.36
CA GLY A 481 -24.93 -7.43 -1.53
C GLY A 481 -24.47 -8.33 -2.69
N LEU A 482 -23.59 -7.86 -3.57
CA LEU A 482 -23.07 -8.62 -4.72
C LEU A 482 -21.69 -9.25 -4.42
N GLY A 483 -21.63 -10.07 -3.37
CA GLY A 483 -20.41 -10.78 -2.95
C GLY A 483 -20.19 -12.13 -3.67
N GLU A 484 -19.07 -12.81 -3.36
CA GLU A 484 -18.63 -14.09 -3.97
C GLU A 484 -19.76 -15.10 -4.13
N LYS A 485 -20.44 -15.47 -3.05
CA LYS A 485 -21.55 -16.45 -3.09
C LYS A 485 -22.70 -16.03 -4.01
N MET A 486 -23.02 -14.73 -4.06
CA MET A 486 -24.11 -14.23 -4.89
C MET A 486 -23.70 -14.21 -6.36
N VAL A 487 -22.47 -13.75 -6.67
CA VAL A 487 -21.92 -13.81 -8.03
C VAL A 487 -21.89 -15.25 -8.54
N GLN A 488 -21.36 -16.17 -7.74
CA GLN A 488 -21.30 -17.59 -8.07
C GLN A 488 -22.69 -18.14 -8.36
N MET A 489 -23.67 -17.87 -7.49
CA MET A 489 -25.06 -18.30 -7.69
C MET A 489 -25.68 -17.70 -8.96
N LEU A 490 -25.48 -16.41 -9.23
CA LEU A 490 -26.00 -15.75 -10.43
C LEU A 490 -25.38 -16.31 -11.71
N LEU A 491 -24.10 -16.69 -11.68
CA LEU A 491 -23.43 -17.36 -12.80
C LEU A 491 -23.92 -18.80 -12.98
N GLU A 492 -24.01 -19.59 -11.90
CA GLU A 492 -24.47 -20.98 -11.92
C GLU A 492 -25.91 -21.12 -12.43
N LYS A 493 -26.77 -20.16 -12.11
CA LYS A 493 -28.16 -20.08 -12.56
C LYS A 493 -28.34 -19.33 -13.88
N GLU A 494 -27.24 -18.93 -14.52
CA GLU A 494 -27.21 -18.16 -15.79
C GLU A 494 -27.99 -16.84 -15.78
N PHE A 495 -28.17 -16.22 -14.60
CA PHE A 495 -28.75 -14.88 -14.50
C PHE A 495 -27.84 -13.83 -15.14
N ILE A 496 -26.53 -14.01 -15.00
CA ILE A 496 -25.48 -13.18 -15.59
C ILE A 496 -24.46 -14.06 -16.32
N LYS A 497 -23.81 -13.50 -17.35
CA LYS A 497 -22.66 -14.09 -18.06
C LYS A 497 -21.47 -13.14 -18.10
N SER A 498 -21.72 -11.87 -17.82
CA SER A 498 -20.75 -10.78 -17.81
C SER A 498 -21.14 -9.75 -16.76
N ALA A 499 -20.21 -8.85 -16.43
CA ALA A 499 -20.48 -7.74 -15.53
C ALA A 499 -21.57 -6.78 -16.04
N ALA A 500 -21.78 -6.67 -17.36
CA ALA A 500 -22.80 -5.79 -17.92
C ALA A 500 -24.23 -6.28 -17.61
N ASP A 501 -24.42 -7.61 -17.50
CA ASP A 501 -25.72 -8.22 -17.22
C ASP A 501 -26.24 -7.84 -15.83
N ILE A 502 -25.35 -7.47 -14.90
CA ILE A 502 -25.70 -7.04 -13.54
C ILE A 502 -26.70 -5.89 -13.58
N PHE A 503 -26.47 -4.90 -14.45
CA PHE A 503 -27.31 -3.72 -14.54
C PHE A 503 -28.69 -3.98 -15.18
N THR A 504 -28.91 -5.21 -15.68
CA THR A 504 -30.20 -5.66 -16.23
C THR A 504 -30.98 -6.58 -15.29
N LEU A 505 -30.42 -6.95 -14.14
CA LEU A 505 -31.03 -7.89 -13.18
C LEU A 505 -32.40 -7.45 -12.67
N ALA A 506 -32.67 -6.14 -12.64
CA ALA A 506 -33.99 -5.61 -12.28
C ALA A 506 -35.13 -6.16 -13.15
N GLN A 507 -34.84 -6.56 -14.40
CA GLN A 507 -35.82 -7.17 -15.31
C GLN A 507 -36.19 -8.60 -14.90
N LYS A 508 -35.37 -9.25 -14.08
CA LYS A 508 -35.53 -10.63 -13.60
C LYS A 508 -35.87 -10.69 -12.10
N ARG A 509 -36.42 -9.60 -11.54
CA ARG A 509 -36.70 -9.46 -10.10
C ARG A 509 -37.50 -10.64 -9.54
N ASP A 510 -38.57 -11.03 -10.21
CA ASP A 510 -39.47 -12.08 -9.69
C ASP A 510 -38.76 -13.44 -9.62
N GLU A 511 -37.90 -13.77 -10.59
CA GLU A 511 -37.08 -14.99 -10.59
C GLU A 511 -35.98 -14.95 -9.51
N LEU A 512 -35.42 -13.77 -9.24
CA LEU A 512 -34.39 -13.60 -8.20
C LEU A 512 -34.96 -13.80 -6.78
N ILE A 513 -36.24 -13.50 -6.57
CA ILE A 513 -36.92 -13.70 -5.28
C ILE A 513 -37.12 -15.20 -4.97
N GLU A 514 -37.18 -16.04 -6.00
CA GLU A 514 -37.31 -17.49 -5.84
C GLU A 514 -36.00 -18.19 -5.46
N LEU A 515 -34.87 -17.46 -5.40
CA LEU A 515 -33.58 -18.03 -4.99
C LEU A 515 -33.58 -18.43 -3.53
N GLU A 516 -33.16 -19.67 -3.26
CA GLU A 516 -33.08 -20.23 -1.92
C GLU A 516 -32.13 -19.40 -1.03
N GLY A 517 -32.64 -18.94 0.11
CA GLY A 517 -31.90 -18.11 1.06
C GLY A 517 -32.06 -16.60 0.86
N TYR A 518 -32.76 -16.14 -0.17
CA TYR A 518 -33.07 -14.73 -0.42
C TYR A 518 -34.57 -14.46 -0.31
N GLY A 519 -34.93 -13.27 0.19
CA GLY A 519 -36.32 -12.81 0.27
C GLY A 519 -36.52 -11.50 -0.49
N GLU A 520 -37.78 -11.08 -0.65
CA GLU A 520 -38.15 -9.85 -1.38
C GLU A 520 -37.29 -8.64 -0.96
N LYS A 521 -37.16 -8.41 0.35
CA LYS A 521 -36.38 -7.27 0.88
C LYS A 521 -34.89 -7.32 0.54
N SER A 522 -34.26 -8.50 0.53
CA SER A 522 -32.83 -8.60 0.23
C SER A 522 -32.58 -8.39 -1.27
N ILE A 523 -33.48 -8.89 -2.12
CA ILE A 523 -33.40 -8.68 -3.57
C ILE A 523 -33.67 -7.22 -3.91
N ASP A 524 -34.67 -6.59 -3.29
CA ASP A 524 -34.95 -5.16 -3.51
C ASP A 524 -33.77 -4.28 -3.09
N ALA A 525 -33.12 -4.58 -1.96
CA ALA A 525 -31.92 -3.87 -1.53
C ALA A 525 -30.75 -4.05 -2.51
N LEU A 526 -30.53 -5.26 -3.02
CA LEU A 526 -29.50 -5.54 -4.03
C LEU A 526 -29.79 -4.79 -5.34
N LEU A 527 -31.02 -4.83 -5.83
CA LEU A 527 -31.41 -4.14 -7.06
C LEU A 527 -31.30 -2.62 -6.91
N GLN A 528 -31.61 -2.09 -5.74
CA GLN A 528 -31.38 -0.68 -5.42
C GLN A 528 -29.89 -0.34 -5.44
N ALA A 529 -29.03 -1.12 -4.79
CA ALA A 529 -27.59 -0.91 -4.81
C ALA A 529 -27.01 -0.96 -6.24
N ILE A 530 -27.50 -1.88 -7.07
CA ILE A 530 -27.14 -1.95 -8.50
C ILE A 530 -27.55 -0.66 -9.23
N ASP A 531 -28.77 -0.17 -9.02
CA ASP A 531 -29.27 1.04 -9.68
C ASP A 531 -28.49 2.30 -9.27
N GLU A 532 -28.21 2.45 -7.96
CA GLU A 532 -27.39 3.55 -7.42
C GLU A 532 -25.96 3.53 -7.99
N SER A 533 -25.38 2.34 -8.18
CA SER A 533 -24.03 2.17 -8.74
C SER A 533 -23.92 2.47 -10.23
N LYS A 534 -25.03 2.71 -10.95
CA LYS A 534 -24.98 3.07 -12.38
C LYS A 534 -24.27 4.39 -12.62
N ILE A 535 -24.24 5.30 -11.65
CA ILE A 535 -23.45 6.53 -11.73
C ILE A 535 -22.11 6.27 -11.04
N VAL A 536 -21.05 6.18 -11.83
CA VAL A 536 -19.71 5.82 -11.35
C VAL A 536 -18.70 6.88 -11.75
N SER A 537 -17.74 7.19 -10.88
CA SER A 537 -16.69 8.13 -11.24
C SER A 537 -15.79 7.56 -12.33
N TYR A 538 -15.28 8.41 -13.20
CA TYR A 538 -14.37 8.00 -14.27
C TYR A 538 -13.21 7.11 -13.78
N PRO A 539 -12.44 7.45 -12.72
CA PRO A 539 -11.35 6.59 -12.26
C PRO A 539 -11.79 5.18 -11.87
N ARG A 540 -12.93 5.08 -11.18
CA ARG A 540 -13.49 3.81 -10.71
C ARG A 540 -14.00 2.97 -11.86
N PHE A 541 -14.64 3.60 -12.86
CA PHE A 541 -15.09 2.92 -14.07
C PHE A 541 -13.93 2.29 -14.82
N LEU A 542 -12.88 3.07 -15.09
CA LEU A 542 -11.72 2.59 -15.85
C LEU A 542 -10.97 1.48 -15.10
N ALA A 543 -10.83 1.59 -13.77
CA ALA A 543 -10.25 0.53 -12.95
C ALA A 543 -11.12 -0.75 -12.91
N ALA A 544 -12.44 -0.63 -13.04
CA ALA A 544 -13.36 -1.76 -13.06
C ALA A 544 -13.24 -2.61 -14.34
N LEU A 545 -12.82 -2.00 -15.46
CA LEU A 545 -12.64 -2.69 -16.74
C LEU A 545 -11.51 -3.74 -16.71
N GLY A 546 -10.64 -3.70 -15.69
CA GLY A 546 -9.58 -4.70 -15.52
C GLY A 546 -8.48 -4.64 -16.59
N ILE A 547 -8.24 -3.45 -17.15
CA ILE A 547 -7.14 -3.24 -18.12
C ILE A 547 -5.81 -3.54 -17.41
N PRO A 548 -4.92 -4.38 -17.97
CA PRO A 548 -3.66 -4.72 -17.34
C PRO A 548 -2.85 -3.48 -16.96
N MET A 549 -2.37 -3.43 -15.72
CA MET A 549 -1.60 -2.32 -15.15
C MET A 549 -2.36 -1.00 -14.98
N VAL A 550 -3.70 -0.99 -15.12
CA VAL A 550 -4.53 0.21 -14.92
C VAL A 550 -5.34 0.09 -13.64
N GLY A 551 -4.81 0.65 -12.55
CA GLY A 551 -5.53 0.82 -11.28
C GLY A 551 -6.26 2.17 -11.20
N ASN A 552 -6.87 2.44 -10.04
CA ASN A 552 -7.56 3.71 -9.76
C ASN A 552 -6.69 4.94 -9.97
N GLN A 553 -5.38 4.82 -9.78
CA GLN A 553 -4.50 5.96 -9.86
C GLN A 553 -4.04 6.29 -11.27
N VAL A 554 -3.64 5.30 -12.07
CA VAL A 554 -3.49 5.47 -13.53
C VAL A 554 -4.78 6.06 -14.09
N ALA A 555 -5.95 5.55 -13.66
CA ALA A 555 -7.23 6.11 -14.08
C ALA A 555 -7.45 7.57 -13.63
N SER A 556 -6.94 7.97 -12.47
CA SER A 556 -6.99 9.35 -11.99
C SER A 556 -6.00 10.26 -12.73
N LEU A 557 -4.81 9.76 -13.10
CA LEU A 557 -3.86 10.49 -13.95
C LEU A 557 -4.47 10.79 -15.33
N LEU A 558 -5.15 9.79 -15.90
CA LEU A 558 -5.90 9.94 -17.14
C LEU A 558 -7.05 10.95 -16.97
N GLY A 559 -7.82 10.86 -15.87
CA GLY A 559 -8.88 11.81 -15.54
C GLY A 559 -8.39 13.25 -15.32
N ASN A 560 -7.22 13.44 -14.69
CA ASN A 560 -6.59 14.76 -14.54
C ASN A 560 -6.27 15.41 -15.89
N ARG A 561 -5.83 14.60 -16.87
CA ARG A 561 -5.50 15.08 -18.21
C ARG A 561 -6.74 15.28 -19.08
N TRP A 562 -7.69 14.36 -18.99
CA TRP A 562 -8.95 14.33 -19.73
C TRP A 562 -10.10 14.13 -18.76
N PRO A 563 -10.70 15.21 -18.22
CA PRO A 563 -11.77 15.09 -17.22
C PRO A 563 -13.01 14.32 -17.70
N LYS A 564 -13.26 14.29 -19.01
CA LYS A 564 -14.40 13.60 -19.63
C LYS A 564 -13.98 12.26 -20.21
N PHE A 565 -14.73 11.22 -19.88
CA PHE A 565 -14.44 9.87 -20.35
C PHE A 565 -14.49 9.74 -21.88
N ASP A 566 -15.46 10.38 -22.54
CA ASP A 566 -15.60 10.34 -24.00
C ASP A 566 -14.38 10.94 -24.71
N ASP A 567 -13.85 12.06 -24.20
CA ASP A 567 -12.67 12.72 -24.75
C ASP A 567 -11.45 11.79 -24.66
N PHE A 568 -11.26 11.12 -23.51
CA PHE A 568 -10.21 10.13 -23.35
C PHE A 568 -10.39 8.92 -24.28
N MET A 569 -11.62 8.41 -24.40
CA MET A 569 -11.90 7.26 -25.27
C MET A 569 -11.52 7.55 -26.72
N HIS A 570 -11.80 8.76 -27.21
CA HIS A 570 -11.36 9.21 -28.54
C HIS A 570 -9.84 9.23 -28.68
N VAL A 571 -9.11 9.70 -27.66
CA VAL A 571 -7.63 9.68 -27.65
C VAL A 571 -7.11 8.25 -27.67
N ALA A 572 -7.61 7.37 -26.80
CA ALA A 572 -7.15 5.99 -26.70
C ALA A 572 -7.37 5.19 -28.01
N GLN A 573 -8.39 5.53 -28.78
CA GLN A 573 -8.70 4.91 -30.08
C GLN A 573 -7.91 5.51 -31.25
N SER A 574 -7.30 6.68 -31.08
CA SER A 574 -6.58 7.36 -32.14
C SER A 574 -5.24 6.67 -32.50
N GLU A 575 -4.68 7.05 -33.65
CA GLU A 575 -3.36 6.57 -34.09
C GLU A 575 -2.24 7.10 -33.16
N GLU A 576 -2.38 8.33 -32.66
CA GLU A 576 -1.42 9.00 -31.76
C GLU A 576 -1.67 8.71 -30.26
N GLY A 577 -2.66 7.87 -29.95
CA GLY A 577 -3.13 7.64 -28.58
C GLY A 577 -2.03 7.12 -27.66
N GLN A 578 -1.23 6.16 -28.13
CA GLN A 578 -0.16 5.56 -27.34
C GLN A 578 0.93 6.59 -26.98
N GLU A 579 1.37 7.39 -27.95
CA GLU A 579 2.35 8.46 -27.73
C GLU A 579 1.79 9.56 -26.81
N THR A 580 0.51 9.87 -26.95
CA THR A 580 -0.14 10.91 -26.13
C THR A 580 -0.29 10.46 -24.67
N ILE A 581 -0.67 9.20 -24.45
CA ILE A 581 -0.89 8.64 -23.11
C ILE A 581 0.44 8.42 -22.37
N GLN A 582 1.49 7.95 -23.04
CA GLN A 582 2.82 7.76 -22.41
C GLN A 582 3.48 9.08 -21.96
N ASN A 583 3.03 10.23 -22.47
CA ASN A 583 3.58 11.54 -22.11
C ASN A 583 3.09 12.05 -20.74
N ILE A 584 2.17 11.31 -20.09
CA ILE A 584 1.70 11.61 -18.75
C ILE A 584 2.71 11.06 -17.73
N ASP A 585 3.15 11.93 -16.82
CA ASP A 585 4.07 11.54 -15.75
C ASP A 585 3.45 10.42 -14.90
N GLY A 586 4.18 9.31 -14.75
CA GLY A 586 3.70 8.08 -14.13
C GLY A 586 3.01 7.06 -15.05
N ILE A 587 2.90 7.33 -16.37
CA ILE A 587 2.38 6.36 -17.35
C ILE A 587 3.49 5.94 -18.34
N GLY A 588 3.96 4.70 -18.22
CA GLY A 588 4.96 4.12 -19.13
C GLY A 588 4.38 3.55 -20.44
N PRO A 589 5.24 3.19 -21.41
CA PRO A 589 4.83 2.73 -22.74
C PRO A 589 3.95 1.47 -22.72
N ARG A 590 4.21 0.52 -21.82
CA ARG A 590 3.38 -0.69 -21.66
C ARG A 590 1.96 -0.39 -21.18
N ILE A 591 1.80 0.60 -20.29
CA ILE A 591 0.48 1.00 -19.79
C ILE A 591 -0.30 1.67 -20.94
N ALA A 592 0.37 2.56 -21.68
CA ALA A 592 -0.22 3.23 -22.84
C ALA A 592 -0.67 2.23 -23.92
N GLU A 593 0.17 1.22 -24.20
CA GLU A 593 -0.15 0.12 -25.13
C GLU A 593 -1.37 -0.68 -24.65
N ASN A 594 -1.36 -1.19 -23.40
CA ASN A 594 -2.48 -1.96 -22.84
C ASN A 594 -3.81 -1.19 -22.88
N VAL A 595 -3.78 0.11 -22.61
CA VAL A 595 -4.95 1.00 -22.68
C VAL A 595 -5.45 1.11 -24.12
N CYS A 596 -4.57 1.47 -25.07
CA CYS A 596 -4.95 1.59 -26.47
C CYS A 596 -5.48 0.29 -27.06
N ASP A 597 -4.81 -0.83 -26.79
CA ASP A 597 -5.22 -2.15 -27.23
C ASP A 597 -6.59 -2.53 -26.68
N PHE A 598 -6.85 -2.22 -25.40
CA PHE A 598 -8.16 -2.44 -24.80
C PHE A 598 -9.26 -1.69 -25.55
N PHE A 599 -9.09 -0.39 -25.79
CA PHE A 599 -10.11 0.45 -26.43
C PHE A 599 -10.25 0.25 -27.94
N LYS A 600 -9.24 -0.30 -28.61
CA LYS A 600 -9.28 -0.68 -30.04
C LYS A 600 -9.85 -2.08 -30.28
N ASN A 601 -9.87 -2.94 -29.26
CA ASN A 601 -10.41 -4.29 -29.36
C ASN A 601 -11.94 -4.29 -29.52
N ALA A 602 -12.44 -4.87 -30.61
CA ALA A 602 -13.86 -4.90 -30.95
C ALA A 602 -14.76 -5.55 -29.87
N ARG A 603 -14.25 -6.54 -29.13
CA ARG A 603 -15.00 -7.22 -28.06
C ARG A 603 -15.14 -6.33 -26.83
N ASN A 604 -14.06 -5.65 -26.44
CA ASN A 604 -14.07 -4.71 -25.33
C ASN A 604 -14.97 -3.51 -25.65
N GLN A 605 -14.96 -3.04 -26.91
CA GLN A 605 -15.90 -2.02 -27.38
C GLN A 605 -17.36 -2.48 -27.27
N ALA A 606 -17.65 -3.73 -27.64
CA ALA A 606 -18.99 -4.29 -27.47
C ALA A 606 -19.42 -4.37 -25.99
N GLN A 607 -18.48 -4.71 -25.10
CA GLN A 607 -18.71 -4.73 -23.65
C GLN A 607 -18.94 -3.32 -23.07
N LEU A 608 -18.12 -2.35 -23.46
CA LEU A 608 -18.30 -0.93 -23.10
C LEU A 608 -19.68 -0.44 -23.54
N LYS A 609 -20.07 -0.74 -24.79
CA LYS A 609 -21.41 -0.42 -25.29
C LYS A 609 -22.51 -1.09 -24.46
N ALA A 610 -22.34 -2.35 -24.07
CA ALA A 610 -23.31 -3.05 -23.23
C ALA A 610 -23.50 -2.38 -21.86
N PHE A 611 -22.43 -1.89 -21.22
CA PHE A 611 -22.56 -1.11 -19.97
C PHE A 611 -23.35 0.18 -20.17
N LEU A 612 -23.03 0.94 -21.22
CA LEU A 612 -23.71 2.21 -21.53
C LEU A 612 -25.19 1.97 -21.89
N ASP A 613 -25.49 0.95 -22.70
CA ASP A 613 -26.86 0.55 -23.06
C ASP A 613 -27.65 0.06 -21.84
N ALA A 614 -26.99 -0.54 -20.84
CA ALA A 614 -27.60 -0.94 -19.57
C ALA A 614 -27.79 0.22 -18.57
N GLY A 615 -27.43 1.44 -18.97
CA GLY A 615 -27.69 2.68 -18.23
C GLY A 615 -26.55 3.14 -17.31
N VAL A 616 -25.36 2.54 -17.41
CA VAL A 616 -24.18 3.03 -16.68
C VAL A 616 -23.76 4.40 -17.23
N ARG A 617 -23.52 5.35 -16.34
CA ARG A 617 -23.08 6.72 -16.62
C ARG A 617 -21.76 6.98 -15.92
N VAL A 618 -20.77 7.39 -16.69
CA VAL A 618 -19.45 7.76 -16.18
C VAL A 618 -19.46 9.25 -15.85
N ALA A 619 -19.29 9.60 -14.57
CA ALA A 619 -19.22 10.98 -14.13
C ALA A 619 -17.84 11.59 -14.43
N ASP A 620 -17.84 12.87 -14.83
CA ASP A 620 -16.65 13.66 -15.10
C ASP A 620 -15.73 13.72 -13.86
N PHE A 621 -14.42 13.85 -14.09
CA PHE A 621 -13.42 13.91 -13.05
C PHE A 621 -13.17 15.34 -12.55
N GLU A 622 -13.20 15.56 -11.23
CA GLU A 622 -12.93 16.86 -10.61
C GLU A 622 -11.43 17.02 -10.29
N VAL A 623 -10.81 18.10 -10.77
CA VAL A 623 -9.36 18.38 -10.58
C VAL A 623 -9.14 19.14 -9.25
N PRO A 624 -8.24 18.70 -8.34
CA PRO A 624 -7.96 19.39 -7.07
C PRO A 624 -7.35 20.81 -7.24
N THR A 625 -7.71 21.76 -6.38
CA THR A 625 -7.15 23.15 -6.33
C THR A 625 -6.11 23.29 -5.20
N MET A 626 -4.98 23.99 -5.43
CA MET A 626 -3.93 24.26 -4.41
C MET A 626 -4.20 25.53 -3.57
N GLU A 627 -3.84 25.53 -2.27
CA GLU A 627 -4.25 26.54 -1.28
C GLU A 627 -3.34 27.79 -1.13
N LYS A 628 -2.15 27.88 -1.75
CA LYS A 628 -1.38 29.15 -1.82
C LYS A 628 -0.33 29.14 -2.93
N GLU A 629 -0.38 30.11 -3.85
CA GLU A 629 0.68 30.32 -4.85
C GLU A 629 1.88 31.01 -4.19
N THR A 630 3.07 30.43 -4.37
CA THR A 630 4.36 31.02 -3.99
C THR A 630 5.12 31.46 -5.24
N ILE A 631 6.22 32.20 -5.09
CA ILE A 631 7.11 32.53 -6.23
C ILE A 631 7.69 31.29 -6.91
N PHE A 632 7.64 30.13 -6.25
CA PHE A 632 8.18 28.86 -6.75
C PHE A 632 7.13 27.93 -7.35
N THR A 633 5.84 28.27 -7.29
CA THR A 633 4.76 27.40 -7.76
C THR A 633 4.86 27.16 -9.27
N GLY A 634 5.02 25.90 -9.67
CA GLY A 634 5.18 25.49 -11.08
C GLY A 634 6.54 25.82 -11.70
N LYS A 635 7.49 26.35 -10.91
CA LYS A 635 8.80 26.83 -11.36
C LYS A 635 9.87 25.76 -11.25
N THR A 636 10.85 25.79 -12.15
CA THR A 636 12.02 24.89 -12.12
C THR A 636 13.17 25.56 -11.40
N VAL A 637 13.61 24.97 -10.28
CA VAL A 637 14.65 25.53 -9.41
C VAL A 637 15.86 24.60 -9.35
N VAL A 638 17.07 25.15 -9.39
CA VAL A 638 18.32 24.39 -9.22
C VAL A 638 19.02 24.86 -7.95
N LEU A 639 19.59 23.93 -7.18
CA LEU A 639 20.42 24.25 -6.01
C LEU A 639 21.91 24.14 -6.37
N THR A 640 22.77 25.03 -5.87
CA THR A 640 24.23 24.92 -6.02
C THR A 640 24.98 25.49 -4.82
N GLY A 641 26.19 25.01 -4.56
CA GLY A 641 27.00 25.41 -3.40
C GLY A 641 26.55 24.80 -2.06
N THR A 642 27.23 25.20 -1.00
CA THR A 642 26.92 24.86 0.41
C THR A 642 26.08 25.99 1.00
N LEU A 643 24.90 25.65 1.50
CA LEU A 643 23.99 26.61 2.13
C LEU A 643 24.43 26.85 3.60
N PRO A 644 24.52 28.11 4.07
CA PRO A 644 24.82 28.47 5.45
C PRO A 644 24.10 27.70 6.57
N THR A 645 22.77 27.51 6.50
CA THR A 645 22.01 26.91 7.62
C THR A 645 21.22 25.66 7.25
N LEU A 646 20.87 25.48 5.98
CA LEU A 646 20.15 24.32 5.49
C LEU A 646 21.08 23.27 4.89
N SER A 647 20.77 21.99 5.09
CA SER A 647 21.33 20.97 4.22
C SER A 647 20.72 21.09 2.82
N ARG A 648 21.42 20.56 1.81
CA ARG A 648 20.93 20.56 0.43
C ARG A 648 19.61 19.79 0.28
N ASP A 649 19.43 18.72 1.06
CA ASP A 649 18.21 17.90 1.07
C ASP A 649 17.05 18.63 1.76
N GLU A 650 17.33 19.37 2.85
CA GLU A 650 16.33 20.20 3.55
C GLU A 650 15.83 21.34 2.64
N ALA A 651 16.74 22.02 1.93
CA ALA A 651 16.38 23.07 0.99
C ALA A 651 15.55 22.54 -0.21
N LYS A 652 15.90 21.37 -0.74
CA LYS A 652 15.12 20.70 -1.79
C LYS A 652 13.70 20.39 -1.31
N HIS A 653 13.56 19.88 -0.09
CA HIS A 653 12.26 19.54 0.48
C HIS A 653 11.35 20.77 0.62
N ARG A 654 11.87 21.89 1.14
CA ARG A 654 11.12 23.15 1.26
C ARG A 654 10.64 23.67 -0.09
N LEU A 655 11.50 23.65 -1.11
CA LEU A 655 11.13 24.04 -2.48
C LEU A 655 9.99 23.19 -3.05
N GLN A 656 10.04 21.87 -2.87
CA GLN A 656 9.00 20.97 -3.36
C GLN A 656 7.65 21.24 -2.66
N LYS A 657 7.67 21.51 -1.35
CA LYS A 657 6.46 21.87 -0.58
C LYS A 657 5.81 23.17 -1.07
N MET A 658 6.61 24.10 -1.60
CA MET A 658 6.14 25.34 -2.23
C MET A 658 5.66 25.18 -3.69
N GLY A 659 5.70 23.96 -4.23
CA GLY A 659 5.25 23.62 -5.59
C GLY A 659 6.32 23.76 -6.67
N ALA A 660 7.60 23.79 -6.30
CA ALA A 660 8.73 23.91 -7.23
C ALA A 660 9.20 22.54 -7.76
N LYS A 661 9.64 22.52 -9.03
CA LYS A 661 10.36 21.39 -9.64
C LYS A 661 11.86 21.57 -9.42
N VAL A 662 12.47 20.75 -8.56
CA VAL A 662 13.91 20.85 -8.28
C VAL A 662 14.74 20.00 -9.25
N SER A 663 15.56 20.66 -10.08
CA SER A 663 16.45 20.01 -11.05
C SER A 663 17.90 19.94 -10.57
N SER A 664 18.62 18.90 -11.01
CA SER A 664 20.06 18.74 -10.75
C SER A 664 20.94 19.55 -11.71
N SER A 665 20.39 19.98 -12.85
CA SER A 665 21.12 20.66 -13.92
C SER A 665 20.42 21.94 -14.39
N ILE A 666 21.24 22.92 -14.78
CA ILE A 666 20.76 24.18 -15.35
C ILE A 666 20.55 23.99 -16.86
N SER A 667 19.32 24.25 -17.28
CA SER A 667 18.85 24.30 -18.67
C SER A 667 18.15 25.63 -18.96
N ALA A 668 17.78 25.87 -20.22
CA ALA A 668 16.97 27.02 -20.62
C ALA A 668 15.55 27.02 -20.00
N LYS A 669 15.09 25.90 -19.43
CA LYS A 669 13.80 25.78 -18.72
C LYS A 669 13.92 26.07 -17.22
N THR A 670 15.10 26.48 -16.74
CA THR A 670 15.33 26.77 -15.31
C THR A 670 14.85 28.18 -15.02
N ASP A 671 13.95 28.35 -14.06
CA ASP A 671 13.46 29.65 -13.63
C ASP A 671 14.40 30.29 -12.60
N TYR A 672 14.82 29.53 -11.58
CA TYR A 672 15.65 30.03 -10.48
C TYR A 672 16.86 29.14 -10.18
N LEU A 673 17.97 29.76 -9.77
CA LEU A 673 19.12 29.10 -9.16
C LEU A 673 19.28 29.59 -7.72
N ILE A 674 19.21 28.69 -6.74
CA ILE A 674 19.60 29.03 -5.37
C ILE A 674 21.08 28.73 -5.19
N ALA A 675 21.86 29.76 -4.89
CA ALA A 675 23.31 29.69 -4.80
C ALA A 675 23.80 29.91 -3.36
N GLY A 676 24.42 28.89 -2.78
CA GLY A 676 25.19 28.99 -1.55
C GLY A 676 26.69 29.23 -1.80
N ASP A 677 27.49 29.11 -0.75
CA ASP A 677 28.94 29.26 -0.83
C ASP A 677 29.55 28.25 -1.81
N LYS A 678 30.58 28.68 -2.55
CA LYS A 678 31.29 27.85 -3.56
C LYS A 678 30.37 27.32 -4.69
N ALA A 679 29.35 28.08 -5.09
CA ALA A 679 28.39 27.77 -6.18
C ALA A 679 28.98 27.39 -7.56
N GLY A 680 30.26 27.70 -7.80
CA GLY A 680 31.09 27.07 -8.84
C GLY A 680 30.63 27.30 -10.28
N SER A 681 30.75 26.25 -11.11
CA SER A 681 30.45 26.29 -12.56
C SER A 681 28.97 26.46 -12.90
N LYS A 682 28.06 26.09 -11.98
CA LYS A 682 26.62 26.24 -12.17
C LYS A 682 26.17 27.70 -12.08
N LEU A 683 26.77 28.50 -11.19
CA LEU A 683 26.49 29.93 -11.11
C LEU A 683 26.79 30.64 -12.43
N LYS A 684 28.00 30.40 -12.99
CA LYS A 684 28.40 30.95 -14.29
C LYS A 684 27.48 30.53 -15.43
N LYS A 685 26.97 29.29 -15.39
CA LYS A 685 26.03 28.79 -16.40
C LYS A 685 24.65 29.44 -16.27
N ALA A 686 24.15 29.66 -15.05
CA ALA A 686 22.91 30.41 -14.81
C ALA A 686 23.01 31.86 -15.30
N GLU A 687 24.10 32.56 -14.95
CA GLU A 687 24.37 33.92 -15.42
C GLU A 687 24.40 33.99 -16.95
N SER A 688 25.03 33.02 -17.62
CA SER A 688 25.09 32.96 -19.09
C SER A 688 23.75 32.70 -19.77
N LEU A 689 22.80 32.08 -19.07
CA LEU A 689 21.47 31.73 -19.57
C LEU A 689 20.39 32.72 -19.09
N GLY A 690 20.77 33.75 -18.32
CA GLY A 690 19.84 34.74 -17.77
C GLY A 690 18.90 34.19 -16.69
N VAL A 691 19.29 33.10 -16.03
CA VAL A 691 18.51 32.49 -14.93
C VAL A 691 18.66 33.33 -13.67
N GLU A 692 17.56 33.62 -12.98
CA GLU A 692 17.56 34.45 -11.77
C GLU A 692 18.20 33.70 -10.59
N VAL A 693 19.10 34.37 -9.86
CA VAL A 693 19.87 33.77 -8.77
C VAL A 693 19.35 34.28 -7.43
N LEU A 694 18.95 33.36 -6.56
CA LEU A 694 18.41 33.62 -5.23
C LEU A 694 19.36 33.08 -4.14
N SER A 695 19.30 33.67 -2.96
CA SER A 695 20.04 33.25 -1.76
C SER A 695 19.24 32.26 -0.90
N GLU A 696 19.88 31.69 0.12
CA GLU A 696 19.18 30.90 1.15
C GLU A 696 18.16 31.74 1.93
N GLU A 697 18.44 33.03 2.14
CA GLU A 697 17.53 33.93 2.87
C GLU A 697 16.25 34.19 2.06
N ASP A 698 16.38 34.31 0.73
CA ASP A 698 15.23 34.44 -0.18
C ASP A 698 14.33 33.20 -0.14
N LEU A 699 14.93 32.00 -0.10
CA LEU A 699 14.19 30.74 0.09
C LEU A 699 13.39 30.74 1.40
N LEU A 700 14.04 31.12 2.51
CA LEU A 700 13.44 31.10 3.84
C LEU A 700 12.34 32.17 3.99
N SER A 701 12.43 33.27 3.26
CA SER A 701 11.43 34.35 3.29
C SER A 701 10.16 34.07 2.47
N ALA A 702 10.21 33.09 1.57
CA ALA A 702 9.12 32.74 0.65
C ALA A 702 8.15 31.67 1.18
N GLU A 703 8.49 31.02 2.30
CA GLU A 703 7.69 30.02 3.02
C GLU A 703 6.72 30.70 4.00
#